data_AF-A0A9W6KIC8-F1
#
_entry.id   AF-A0A9W6KIC8-F1
#
_cell.length_a   1.000
_cell.length_b   1.000
_cell.length_c   1.000
_cell.angle_alpha   90.00
_cell.angle_beta   90.00
_cell.angle_gamma   90.00
#
_symmetry.space_group_name_H-M   'P 1'
#
loop_
_entity.id
_entity.type
_entity.pdbx_description
1 polymer ?
#
loop_
_entity_poly.entity_id
_entity_poly.type
_entity_poly.pdbx_seq_one_letter_code
_entity_poly.pdbx_strand_id
1 'polypeptide(L)'
;MFALIEAAATVVGAAVDWPRLVSGAREALPSLLRRHRRLPLPFVEAALALGDPELLVALAHNSDLLAAHPVLRERAARGGRPGITTQALLRWDLRHQRLALAHHPADGPDVTPWVNRQRSGVVGPTAAAVRSAWLGNPAGLTVAEHWRALATLARVEPDGAGLPEATLHPEVRAHLPLSAAQLEAKAAEWEGTTGAIDELRRGFAEHLPLRTELDWAAIAAAHDETPFAGPAAAGLAARADCPPALRAALYAADPAAVAPVLPRFTQTEALAAVPKKAARAVARRAVAERLDPALLLGRLKPAVAVLEWVRLDELADLVRRHLGADPAKWAWVRAKLNAFPGPVTELLESAGTAAWPARVATGRTAFVTLLDHAPAAAHLALLDDLDEKTIAELFARGTWRPEWLDRAVADPRPEIRLALAARPSLDAASAERLAALDDPRVNGLVFRRTGTSYRLRMELLAGRPLDPEVRTQLLQQTAGWHGTDALDCADVQLQRHILRHVRIRGMTAQLRLLLNLWHRHGPGAVADLLAAELKGANFSAAVITPAVRRRVEAILAVTDPAERAAQLGALEAETAAEESPEGQFALLRAERTDHTNLFKETRLWHWDAIVAEHRREPLPDPILAVIATGREVPAELVEAGRTKLRPWDSEQAAEHAAGRSVEEIAGTVREGVQYGGWITAFIAAGVATWPQLLRHAVPAGLVLEHIGGSAGHPEGRAALAALLAEGWDGDLDAIALAAGLVRDYPGPVAELVTVATATVSV
;
A
#
# COMPACT_ATOMS: atom_id res chain seq x y z
N MET A 1 -9.50 9.87 -22.41
CA MET A 1 -9.55 8.86 -23.49
C MET A 1 -9.85 7.45 -22.98
N PHE A 2 -9.10 6.87 -22.02
CA PHE A 2 -9.37 5.51 -21.53
C PHE A 2 -10.84 5.28 -21.11
N ALA A 3 -11.37 6.19 -20.27
CA ALA A 3 -12.76 6.14 -19.82
C ALA A 3 -13.77 6.14 -20.98
N LEU A 4 -13.46 6.86 -22.07
CA LEU A 4 -14.31 6.93 -23.26
C LEU A 4 -14.37 5.59 -23.99
N ILE A 5 -13.21 4.95 -24.17
CA ILE A 5 -13.09 3.64 -24.82
C ILE A 5 -13.75 2.55 -23.96
N GLU A 6 -13.56 2.59 -22.64
CA GLU A 6 -14.18 1.65 -21.71
C GLU A 6 -15.72 1.80 -21.67
N ALA A 7 -16.21 3.04 -21.63
CA ALA A 7 -17.64 3.31 -21.67
C ALA A 7 -18.26 2.91 -23.02
N ALA A 8 -17.60 3.21 -24.14
CA ALA A 8 -18.05 2.78 -25.47
C ALA A 8 -18.15 1.25 -25.57
N ALA A 9 -17.15 0.53 -25.03
CA ALA A 9 -17.18 -0.93 -24.97
C ALA A 9 -18.32 -1.48 -24.12
N THR A 10 -18.73 -0.73 -23.09
CA THR A 10 -19.88 -1.08 -22.24
C THR A 10 -21.21 -0.89 -23.00
N VAL A 11 -21.32 0.18 -23.80
CA VAL A 11 -22.55 0.50 -24.57
C VAL A 11 -22.73 -0.44 -25.76
N VAL A 12 -21.70 -0.63 -26.57
CA VAL A 12 -21.75 -1.46 -27.79
C VAL A 12 -21.62 -2.96 -27.46
N GLY A 13 -21.07 -3.28 -26.28
CA GLY A 13 -20.90 -4.65 -25.81
C GLY A 13 -19.90 -5.45 -26.65
N ALA A 14 -20.22 -6.72 -26.93
CA ALA A 14 -19.35 -7.62 -27.69
C ALA A 14 -19.19 -7.26 -29.17
N ALA A 15 -19.99 -6.30 -29.69
CA ALA A 15 -20.05 -5.95 -31.11
C ALA A 15 -19.07 -4.83 -31.53
N VAL A 16 -18.17 -4.38 -30.65
CA VAL A 16 -17.20 -3.31 -30.98
C VAL A 16 -16.23 -3.79 -32.07
N ASP A 17 -16.19 -3.10 -33.21
CA ASP A 17 -15.14 -3.22 -34.24
C ASP A 17 -13.87 -2.51 -33.75
N TRP A 18 -13.10 -3.22 -32.92
CA TRP A 18 -11.85 -2.75 -32.36
C TRP A 18 -10.80 -2.33 -33.39
N PRO A 19 -10.58 -3.06 -34.51
CA PRO A 19 -9.71 -2.61 -35.59
C PRO A 19 -10.04 -1.21 -36.12
N ARG A 20 -11.32 -0.95 -36.41
CA ARG A 20 -11.77 0.37 -36.90
C ARG A 20 -11.51 1.47 -35.87
N LEU A 21 -11.90 1.24 -34.61
CA LEU A 21 -11.68 2.19 -33.52
C LEU A 21 -10.20 2.52 -33.31
N VAL A 22 -9.35 1.49 -33.26
CA VAL A 22 -7.89 1.67 -33.08
C VAL A 22 -7.27 2.44 -34.24
N SER A 23 -7.68 2.15 -35.48
CA SER A 23 -7.20 2.85 -36.66
C SER A 23 -7.60 4.33 -36.64
N GLY A 24 -8.85 4.65 -36.28
CA GLY A 24 -9.33 6.02 -36.24
C GLY A 24 -8.72 6.85 -35.10
N ALA A 25 -8.38 6.24 -33.97
CA ALA A 25 -7.81 6.95 -32.82
C ALA A 25 -6.27 6.97 -32.77
N ARG A 26 -5.59 6.54 -33.85
CA ARG A 26 -4.15 6.20 -33.90
C ARG A 26 -3.23 7.20 -33.20
N GLU A 27 -3.41 8.50 -33.42
CA GLU A 27 -2.51 9.54 -32.89
C GLU A 27 -2.58 9.68 -31.35
N ALA A 28 -3.72 9.37 -30.75
CA ALA A 28 -3.92 9.51 -29.31
C ALA A 28 -3.50 8.25 -28.52
N LEU A 29 -3.42 7.09 -29.18
CA LEU A 29 -3.18 5.80 -28.55
C LEU A 29 -1.80 5.59 -27.87
N PRO A 30 -0.66 6.16 -28.33
CA PRO A 30 0.63 5.90 -27.70
C PRO A 30 0.64 6.22 -26.19
N SER A 31 0.05 7.36 -25.80
CA SER A 31 -0.01 7.77 -24.39
C SER A 31 -0.88 6.83 -23.54
N LEU A 32 -1.99 6.34 -24.12
CA LEU A 32 -2.89 5.39 -23.48
C LEU A 32 -2.22 4.03 -23.27
N LEU A 33 -1.62 3.49 -24.32
CA LEU A 33 -0.95 2.20 -24.30
C LEU A 33 0.20 2.19 -23.29
N ARG A 34 0.95 3.30 -23.12
CA ARG A 34 2.08 3.39 -22.17
C ARG A 34 1.64 3.40 -20.70
N ARG A 35 0.51 4.02 -20.36
CA ARG A 35 0.16 4.37 -18.96
C ARG A 35 -0.88 3.47 -18.33
N HIS A 36 -1.76 2.84 -19.11
CA HIS A 36 -2.93 2.15 -18.56
C HIS A 36 -2.73 0.64 -18.43
N ARG A 37 -2.75 0.13 -17.19
CA ARG A 37 -2.57 -1.31 -16.88
C ARG A 37 -3.75 -2.21 -17.28
N ARG A 38 -4.91 -1.61 -17.56
CA ARG A 38 -6.16 -2.32 -17.84
C ARG A 38 -6.71 -1.80 -19.15
N LEU A 39 -6.44 -2.50 -20.24
CA LEU A 39 -7.05 -2.23 -21.53
C LEU A 39 -7.86 -3.47 -21.95
N PRO A 40 -9.00 -3.30 -22.63
CA PRO A 40 -9.73 -4.44 -23.19
C PRO A 40 -8.80 -5.26 -24.09
N LEU A 41 -8.77 -6.59 -23.91
CA LEU A 41 -7.87 -7.45 -24.70
C LEU A 41 -8.08 -7.30 -26.22
N PRO A 42 -9.32 -7.26 -26.75
CA PRO A 42 -9.55 -7.03 -28.18
C PRO A 42 -8.99 -5.69 -28.70
N PHE A 43 -8.98 -4.64 -27.86
CA PHE A 43 -8.37 -3.35 -28.20
C PHE A 43 -6.85 -3.49 -28.39
N VAL A 44 -6.19 -4.21 -27.47
CA VAL A 44 -4.74 -4.46 -27.56
C VAL A 44 -4.43 -5.34 -28.76
N GLU A 45 -5.26 -6.33 -29.06
CA GLU A 45 -5.12 -7.18 -30.25
C GLU A 45 -5.26 -6.39 -31.55
N ALA A 46 -6.21 -5.47 -31.62
CA ALA A 46 -6.38 -4.56 -32.75
C ALA A 46 -5.17 -3.62 -32.92
N ALA A 47 -4.63 -3.07 -31.82
CA ALA A 47 -3.40 -2.24 -31.84
C ALA A 47 -2.19 -3.03 -32.35
N LEU A 48 -2.05 -4.30 -31.95
CA LEU A 48 -1.03 -5.20 -32.49
C LEU A 48 -1.25 -5.50 -33.97
N ALA A 49 -2.49 -5.77 -34.39
CA ALA A 49 -2.85 -6.13 -35.75
C ALA A 49 -2.62 -4.98 -36.75
N LEU A 50 -2.78 -3.73 -36.31
CA LEU A 50 -2.49 -2.55 -37.12
C LEU A 50 -1.00 -2.46 -37.52
N GLY A 51 -0.09 -3.06 -36.74
CA GLY A 51 1.34 -3.13 -37.07
C GLY A 51 2.09 -1.79 -36.99
N ASP A 52 1.45 -0.76 -36.44
CA ASP A 52 2.02 0.58 -36.29
C ASP A 52 3.25 0.57 -35.35
N PRO A 53 4.44 1.01 -35.80
CA PRO A 53 5.65 0.95 -34.98
C PRO A 53 5.57 1.74 -33.67
N GLU A 54 4.90 2.89 -33.64
CA GLU A 54 4.79 3.73 -32.45
C GLU A 54 3.86 3.10 -31.41
N LEU A 55 2.71 2.58 -31.85
CA LEU A 55 1.77 1.87 -30.98
C LEU A 55 2.40 0.61 -30.39
N LEU A 56 3.13 -0.16 -31.19
CA LEU A 56 3.81 -1.36 -30.73
C LEU A 56 4.90 -1.03 -29.68
N VAL A 57 5.66 0.04 -29.88
CA VAL A 57 6.64 0.52 -28.89
C VAL A 57 5.94 1.02 -27.64
N ALA A 58 4.85 1.78 -27.77
CA ALA A 58 4.05 2.25 -26.65
C ALA A 58 3.48 1.09 -25.81
N LEU A 59 2.98 0.04 -26.46
CA LEU A 59 2.52 -1.18 -25.83
C LEU A 59 3.67 -1.91 -25.12
N ALA A 60 4.87 -1.95 -25.73
CA ALA A 60 6.04 -2.60 -25.13
C ALA A 60 6.53 -1.93 -23.83
N HIS A 61 6.30 -0.63 -23.67
CA HIS A 61 6.59 0.09 -22.42
C HIS A 61 5.68 -0.34 -21.27
N ASN A 62 4.49 -0.84 -21.58
CA ASN A 62 3.50 -1.30 -20.60
C ASN A 62 3.75 -2.77 -20.24
N SER A 63 4.83 -2.99 -19.49
CA SER A 63 5.29 -4.32 -19.09
C SER A 63 4.23 -5.11 -18.30
N ASP A 64 3.41 -4.42 -17.52
CA ASP A 64 2.39 -5.02 -16.67
C ASP A 64 1.25 -5.61 -17.52
N LEU A 65 0.76 -4.86 -18.50
CA LEU A 65 -0.25 -5.33 -19.45
C LEU A 65 0.26 -6.54 -20.25
N LEU A 66 1.48 -6.46 -20.79
CA LEU A 66 2.06 -7.57 -21.54
C LEU A 66 2.42 -8.78 -20.68
N ALA A 67 2.76 -8.59 -19.41
CA ALA A 67 2.98 -9.71 -18.47
C ALA A 67 1.67 -10.45 -18.18
N ALA A 68 0.54 -9.74 -18.12
CA ALA A 68 -0.79 -10.35 -17.98
C ALA A 68 -1.25 -11.10 -19.24
N HIS A 69 -0.64 -10.83 -20.41
CA HIS A 69 -0.99 -11.44 -21.69
C HIS A 69 0.23 -11.95 -22.47
N PRO A 70 0.80 -13.12 -22.10
CA PRO A 70 2.03 -13.66 -22.70
C PRO A 70 1.96 -13.81 -24.23
N VAL A 71 0.82 -14.24 -24.78
CA VAL A 71 0.62 -14.39 -26.24
C VAL A 71 0.82 -13.05 -26.98
N LEU A 72 0.34 -11.94 -26.40
CA LEU A 72 0.53 -10.60 -26.97
C LEU A 72 1.98 -10.17 -26.89
N ARG A 73 2.64 -10.46 -25.75
CA ARG A 73 4.07 -10.18 -25.57
C ARG A 73 4.93 -10.93 -26.59
N GLU A 74 4.62 -12.20 -26.85
CA GLU A 74 5.31 -12.98 -27.88
C GLU A 74 5.11 -12.41 -29.29
N ARG A 75 3.87 -12.05 -29.66
CA ARG A 75 3.58 -11.43 -30.96
C ARG A 75 4.37 -10.12 -31.12
N ALA A 76 4.40 -9.29 -30.09
CA ALA A 76 5.20 -8.06 -30.09
C ALA A 76 6.69 -8.35 -30.27
N ALA A 77 7.24 -9.33 -29.55
CA ALA A 77 8.64 -9.75 -29.68
C ALA A 77 8.99 -10.21 -31.10
N ARG A 78 8.14 -11.02 -31.73
CA ARG A 78 8.32 -11.54 -33.10
C ARG A 78 8.26 -10.46 -34.18
N GLY A 79 7.70 -9.29 -33.88
CA GLY A 79 7.60 -8.18 -34.81
C GLY A 79 8.95 -7.55 -35.21
N GLY A 80 10.05 -7.89 -34.52
CA GLY A 80 11.39 -7.50 -34.92
C GLY A 80 11.64 -5.99 -34.95
N ARG A 81 10.95 -5.22 -34.10
CA ARG A 81 11.13 -3.76 -34.04
C ARG A 81 12.21 -3.42 -33.01
N PRO A 82 13.21 -2.58 -33.34
CA PRO A 82 14.26 -2.18 -32.41
C PRO A 82 13.73 -1.63 -31.08
N GLY A 83 12.74 -0.74 -31.12
CA GLY A 83 12.16 -0.16 -29.89
C GLY A 83 11.51 -1.20 -28.98
N ILE A 84 10.89 -2.26 -29.54
CA ILE A 84 10.36 -3.38 -28.73
C ILE A 84 11.51 -4.18 -28.12
N THR A 85 12.57 -4.44 -28.89
CA THR A 85 13.76 -5.15 -28.39
C THR A 85 14.38 -4.43 -27.20
N THR A 86 14.58 -3.11 -27.29
CA THR A 86 15.10 -2.30 -26.19
C THR A 86 14.21 -2.39 -24.95
N GLN A 87 12.88 -2.29 -25.10
CA GLN A 87 11.97 -2.42 -23.96
C GLN A 87 11.96 -3.84 -23.37
N ALA A 88 12.05 -4.86 -24.22
CA ALA A 88 12.11 -6.25 -23.80
C ALA A 88 13.33 -6.51 -22.91
N LEU A 89 14.52 -6.08 -23.35
CA LEU A 89 15.79 -6.23 -22.61
C LEU A 89 15.80 -5.53 -21.25
N LEU A 90 14.95 -4.50 -21.08
CA LEU A 90 14.85 -3.74 -19.83
C LEU A 90 13.84 -4.32 -18.84
N ARG A 91 12.73 -4.91 -19.33
CA ARG A 91 11.54 -5.12 -18.49
C ARG A 91 10.88 -6.49 -18.63
N TRP A 92 11.25 -7.30 -19.62
CA TRP A 92 10.58 -8.57 -19.87
C TRP A 92 11.37 -9.75 -19.29
N ASP A 93 10.72 -10.90 -19.18
CA ASP A 93 11.37 -12.14 -18.79
C ASP A 93 12.31 -12.68 -19.89
N LEU A 94 13.21 -13.59 -19.50
CA LEU A 94 14.31 -14.07 -20.35
C LEU A 94 13.83 -14.69 -21.68
N ARG A 95 12.68 -15.40 -21.70
CA ARG A 95 12.10 -15.99 -22.93
C ARG A 95 11.77 -14.91 -23.94
N HIS A 96 11.07 -13.87 -23.50
CA HIS A 96 10.65 -12.80 -24.40
C HIS A 96 11.80 -11.87 -24.78
N GLN A 97 12.82 -11.70 -23.92
CA GLN A 97 14.08 -11.04 -24.30
C GLN A 97 14.77 -11.76 -25.46
N ARG A 98 14.95 -13.09 -25.33
CA ARG A 98 15.56 -13.92 -26.39
C ARG A 98 14.74 -13.88 -27.67
N LEU A 99 13.42 -13.99 -27.57
CA LEU A 99 12.53 -13.92 -28.72
C LEU A 99 12.66 -12.55 -29.43
N ALA A 100 12.68 -11.45 -28.68
CA ALA A 100 12.83 -10.11 -29.26
C ALA A 100 14.20 -9.93 -29.95
N LEU A 101 15.28 -10.43 -29.34
CA LEU A 101 16.63 -10.40 -29.93
C LEU A 101 16.73 -11.25 -31.20
N ALA A 102 16.16 -12.46 -31.19
CA ALA A 102 16.21 -13.37 -32.33
C ALA A 102 15.49 -12.81 -33.58
N HIS A 103 14.50 -11.93 -33.37
CA HIS A 103 13.80 -11.22 -34.43
C HIS A 103 14.33 -9.80 -34.67
N HIS A 104 15.34 -9.34 -33.91
CA HIS A 104 15.93 -8.04 -34.12
C HIS A 104 16.65 -7.97 -35.48
N PRO A 105 16.44 -6.93 -36.28
CA PRO A 105 17.04 -6.81 -37.60
C PRO A 105 18.56 -6.65 -37.49
N ALA A 106 19.32 -7.33 -38.34
CA ALA A 106 20.78 -7.31 -38.28
C ALA A 106 21.38 -5.92 -38.57
N ASP A 107 20.67 -5.11 -39.36
CA ASP A 107 20.95 -3.70 -39.67
C ASP A 107 20.31 -2.71 -38.66
N GLY A 108 19.74 -3.22 -37.57
CA GLY A 108 19.16 -2.42 -36.50
C GLY A 108 20.19 -1.67 -35.64
N PRO A 109 19.73 -0.78 -34.75
CA PRO A 109 20.57 -0.11 -33.76
C PRO A 109 21.36 -1.11 -32.92
N ASP A 110 22.61 -0.76 -32.58
CA ASP A 110 23.47 -1.63 -31.78
C ASP A 110 22.85 -1.95 -30.41
N VAL A 111 22.55 -3.24 -30.20
CA VAL A 111 21.98 -3.76 -28.94
C VAL A 111 23.06 -4.15 -27.94
N THR A 112 24.34 -4.14 -28.32
CA THR A 112 25.49 -4.55 -27.49
C THR A 112 25.50 -3.90 -26.10
N PRO A 113 25.23 -2.59 -25.93
CA PRO A 113 25.20 -1.95 -24.61
C PRO A 113 24.17 -2.56 -23.65
N TRP A 114 23.07 -3.08 -24.19
CA TRP A 114 21.94 -3.62 -23.42
C TRP A 114 22.09 -5.11 -23.11
N VAL A 115 22.74 -5.87 -24.01
CA VAL A 115 22.95 -7.32 -23.80
C VAL A 115 24.22 -7.65 -23.05
N ASN A 116 25.10 -6.67 -22.81
CA ASN A 116 26.29 -6.86 -21.99
C ASN A 116 25.88 -7.35 -20.59
N ARG A 117 26.36 -8.54 -20.22
CA ARG A 117 26.00 -9.29 -19.00
C ARG A 117 24.59 -9.88 -18.96
N GLN A 118 23.79 -9.77 -20.02
CA GLN A 118 22.48 -10.41 -20.10
C GLN A 118 22.57 -11.77 -20.81
N ARG A 119 22.02 -12.79 -20.17
CA ARG A 119 21.88 -14.16 -20.71
C ARG A 119 21.09 -14.24 -22.02
N SER A 120 20.22 -13.26 -22.29
CA SER A 120 19.43 -13.18 -23.51
C SER A 120 20.30 -12.99 -24.76
N GLY A 121 21.48 -12.39 -24.64
CA GLY A 121 22.35 -12.04 -25.77
C GLY A 121 22.96 -13.23 -26.53
N VAL A 122 22.85 -14.47 -26.02
CA VAL A 122 23.33 -15.68 -26.73
C VAL A 122 22.59 -15.97 -28.04
N VAL A 123 21.42 -15.34 -28.25
CA VAL A 123 20.67 -15.36 -29.52
C VAL A 123 20.71 -14.00 -30.24
N GLY A 124 21.73 -13.19 -29.96
CA GLY A 124 21.88 -11.86 -30.53
C GLY A 124 21.90 -11.84 -32.07
N PRO A 125 21.50 -10.72 -32.68
CA PRO A 125 21.40 -10.59 -34.14
C PRO A 125 22.77 -10.48 -34.83
N THR A 126 23.83 -10.17 -34.08
CA THR A 126 25.20 -9.98 -34.59
C THR A 126 26.22 -10.72 -33.73
N ALA A 127 27.36 -11.06 -34.33
CA ALA A 127 28.45 -11.70 -33.57
C ALA A 127 28.96 -10.81 -32.43
N ALA A 128 28.99 -9.48 -32.61
CA ALA A 128 29.40 -8.54 -31.57
C ALA A 128 28.49 -8.61 -30.33
N ALA A 129 27.16 -8.68 -30.53
CA ALA A 129 26.20 -8.80 -29.44
C ALA A 129 26.38 -10.13 -28.68
N VAL A 130 26.55 -11.25 -29.41
CA VAL A 130 26.74 -12.58 -28.80
C VAL A 130 28.05 -12.63 -28.00
N ARG A 131 29.17 -12.14 -28.58
CA ARG A 131 30.47 -12.08 -27.89
C ARG A 131 30.42 -11.17 -26.66
N SER A 132 29.72 -10.04 -26.73
CA SER A 132 29.59 -9.12 -25.60
C SER A 132 28.79 -9.73 -24.45
N ALA A 133 27.67 -10.38 -24.74
CA ALA A 133 26.87 -11.10 -23.75
C ALA A 133 27.69 -12.21 -23.08
N TRP A 134 28.47 -12.94 -23.88
CA TRP A 134 29.37 -13.99 -23.39
C TRP A 134 30.46 -13.47 -22.47
N LEU A 135 31.27 -12.53 -22.96
CA LEU A 135 32.41 -11.99 -22.23
C LEU A 135 31.99 -11.18 -21.00
N GLY A 136 30.78 -10.62 -21.02
CA GLY A 136 30.18 -9.96 -19.87
C GLY A 136 29.72 -10.92 -18.77
N ASN A 137 29.51 -12.21 -19.06
CA ASN A 137 28.99 -13.18 -18.09
C ASN A 137 29.55 -14.62 -18.24
N PRO A 138 30.88 -14.82 -18.27
CA PRO A 138 31.46 -16.13 -18.60
C PRO A 138 31.13 -17.21 -17.57
N ALA A 139 30.98 -16.86 -16.29
CA ALA A 139 30.67 -17.82 -15.23
C ALA A 139 29.16 -18.06 -15.02
N GLY A 140 28.30 -17.24 -15.63
CA GLY A 140 26.86 -17.30 -15.41
C GLY A 140 26.07 -17.95 -16.55
N LEU A 141 26.72 -18.38 -17.63
CA LEU A 141 26.08 -19.10 -18.73
C LEU A 141 26.06 -20.61 -18.48
N THR A 142 24.92 -21.23 -18.78
CA THR A 142 24.67 -22.67 -18.74
C THR A 142 25.28 -23.41 -19.94
N VAL A 143 25.34 -24.74 -19.90
CA VAL A 143 25.80 -25.56 -21.03
C VAL A 143 24.94 -25.33 -22.27
N ALA A 144 23.62 -25.23 -22.12
CA ALA A 144 22.69 -24.92 -23.20
C ALA A 144 22.97 -23.53 -23.82
N GLU A 145 23.23 -22.53 -23.00
CA GLU A 145 23.61 -21.18 -23.46
C GLU A 145 24.95 -21.17 -24.18
N HIS A 146 25.89 -22.00 -23.74
CA HIS A 146 27.18 -22.15 -24.40
C HIS A 146 27.00 -22.69 -25.83
N TRP A 147 26.22 -23.77 -25.98
CA TRP A 147 25.90 -24.33 -27.29
C TRP A 147 25.11 -23.37 -28.18
N ARG A 148 24.11 -22.68 -27.63
CA ARG A 148 23.31 -21.71 -28.38
C ARG A 148 24.13 -20.51 -28.86
N ALA A 149 25.07 -20.00 -28.07
CA ALA A 149 25.93 -18.91 -28.52
C ALA A 149 26.86 -19.35 -29.66
N LEU A 150 27.46 -20.54 -29.57
CA LEU A 150 28.31 -21.10 -30.64
C LEU A 150 27.52 -21.34 -31.92
N ALA A 151 26.32 -21.92 -31.83
CA ALA A 151 25.42 -22.10 -32.97
C ALA A 151 25.03 -20.76 -33.61
N THR A 152 24.68 -19.76 -32.78
CA THR A 152 24.35 -18.42 -33.25
C THR A 152 25.54 -17.75 -33.94
N LEU A 153 26.75 -17.85 -33.40
CA LEU A 153 27.97 -17.33 -34.02
C LEU A 153 28.25 -17.99 -35.37
N ALA A 154 28.17 -19.32 -35.45
CA ALA A 154 28.36 -20.06 -36.70
C ALA A 154 27.34 -19.66 -37.79
N ARG A 155 26.15 -19.18 -37.38
CA ARG A 155 25.11 -18.69 -38.29
C ARG A 155 25.35 -17.25 -38.75
N VAL A 156 25.70 -16.34 -37.83
CA VAL A 156 25.83 -14.89 -38.14
C VAL A 156 27.21 -14.51 -38.64
N GLU A 157 28.22 -15.34 -38.38
CA GLU A 157 29.61 -15.11 -38.80
C GLU A 157 30.30 -16.47 -39.07
N PRO A 158 29.96 -17.17 -40.17
CA PRO A 158 30.45 -18.54 -40.45
C PRO A 158 31.98 -18.67 -40.51
N ASP A 159 32.67 -17.64 -41.00
CA ASP A 159 34.13 -17.57 -41.12
C ASP A 159 34.80 -16.82 -39.94
N GLY A 160 34.01 -16.43 -38.93
CA GLY A 160 34.46 -15.62 -37.81
C GLY A 160 35.37 -16.38 -36.85
N ALA A 161 36.24 -15.64 -36.15
CA ALA A 161 36.95 -16.20 -35.03
C ALA A 161 35.94 -16.69 -33.98
N GLY A 162 35.94 -17.97 -33.59
CA GLY A 162 35.05 -18.47 -32.56
C GLY A 162 35.22 -17.78 -31.19
N LEU A 163 34.56 -18.30 -30.16
CA LEU A 163 34.81 -17.85 -28.79
C LEU A 163 36.16 -18.38 -28.30
N PRO A 164 36.88 -17.64 -27.42
CA PRO A 164 38.13 -18.14 -26.84
C PRO A 164 37.89 -19.44 -26.08
N GLU A 165 38.63 -20.50 -26.41
CA GLU A 165 38.44 -21.84 -25.85
C GLU A 165 38.49 -21.87 -24.32
N ALA A 166 39.33 -21.02 -23.72
CA ALA A 166 39.46 -20.88 -22.27
C ALA A 166 38.19 -20.35 -21.57
N THR A 167 37.25 -19.77 -22.32
CA THR A 167 35.98 -19.25 -21.80
C THR A 167 34.82 -20.22 -21.99
N LEU A 168 35.04 -21.37 -22.65
CA LEU A 168 34.01 -22.38 -22.87
C LEU A 168 33.82 -23.27 -21.64
N HIS A 169 32.57 -23.60 -21.32
CA HIS A 169 32.24 -24.65 -20.36
C HIS A 169 32.97 -25.96 -20.73
N PRO A 170 33.55 -26.70 -19.75
CA PRO A 170 34.36 -27.88 -20.01
C PRO A 170 33.66 -28.95 -20.87
N GLU A 171 32.37 -29.19 -20.62
CA GLU A 171 31.56 -30.13 -21.40
C GLU A 171 31.42 -29.71 -22.86
N VAL A 172 31.30 -28.40 -23.14
CA VAL A 172 31.18 -27.89 -24.52
C VAL A 172 32.51 -28.04 -25.26
N ARG A 173 33.60 -27.64 -24.60
CA ARG A 173 34.96 -27.74 -25.15
C ARG A 173 35.33 -29.18 -25.54
N ALA A 174 34.93 -30.18 -24.75
CA ALA A 174 35.25 -31.58 -25.01
C ALA A 174 34.67 -32.15 -26.32
N HIS A 175 33.68 -31.48 -26.91
CA HIS A 175 33.00 -31.91 -28.12
C HIS A 175 33.39 -31.11 -29.38
N LEU A 176 34.24 -30.09 -29.25
CA LEU A 176 34.71 -29.29 -30.38
C LEU A 176 35.95 -29.90 -31.05
N PRO A 177 36.16 -29.67 -32.36
CA PRO A 177 35.38 -28.81 -33.28
C PRO A 177 34.12 -29.49 -33.86
N LEU A 178 33.11 -28.69 -34.21
CA LEU A 178 31.85 -29.14 -34.85
C LEU A 178 31.46 -28.21 -36.02
N SER A 179 30.77 -28.75 -37.02
CA SER A 179 30.13 -27.94 -38.07
C SER A 179 28.93 -27.14 -37.55
N ALA A 180 28.51 -26.11 -38.29
CA ALA A 180 27.33 -25.30 -37.93
C ALA A 180 26.06 -26.15 -37.72
N ALA A 181 25.82 -27.15 -38.59
CA ALA A 181 24.67 -28.05 -38.45
C ALA A 181 24.74 -28.92 -37.17
N GLN A 182 25.95 -29.38 -36.80
CA GLN A 182 26.17 -30.13 -35.56
C GLN A 182 26.03 -29.24 -34.31
N LEU A 183 26.48 -27.97 -34.39
CA LEU A 183 26.29 -26.99 -33.33
C LEU A 183 24.80 -26.70 -33.10
N GLU A 184 24.02 -26.52 -34.16
CA GLU A 184 22.57 -26.35 -34.07
C GLU A 184 21.88 -27.59 -33.49
N ALA A 185 22.28 -28.80 -33.91
CA ALA A 185 21.76 -30.04 -33.34
C ALA A 185 22.08 -30.17 -31.85
N LYS A 186 23.30 -29.82 -31.42
CA LYS A 186 23.71 -29.82 -30.01
C LYS A 186 22.98 -28.75 -29.19
N ALA A 187 22.82 -27.55 -29.75
CA ALA A 187 22.04 -26.50 -29.12
C ALA A 187 20.58 -26.94 -28.93
N ALA A 188 19.95 -27.56 -29.94
CA ALA A 188 18.59 -28.08 -29.84
C ALA A 188 18.46 -29.21 -28.79
N GLU A 189 19.43 -30.14 -28.74
CA GLU A 189 19.49 -31.21 -27.72
C GLU A 189 19.52 -30.65 -26.29
N TRP A 190 20.44 -29.71 -26.04
CA TRP A 190 20.58 -29.05 -24.73
C TRP A 190 19.49 -28.03 -24.44
N GLU A 191 18.80 -27.54 -25.47
CA GLU A 191 17.62 -26.71 -25.25
C GLU A 191 16.34 -27.51 -24.98
N GLY A 192 16.38 -28.83 -25.21
CA GLY A 192 15.32 -29.76 -24.88
C GLY A 192 15.36 -30.25 -23.43
N THR A 193 14.75 -31.40 -23.19
CA THR A 193 14.56 -31.97 -21.84
C THR A 193 15.87 -32.25 -21.12
N THR A 194 16.90 -32.75 -21.82
CA THR A 194 18.19 -33.12 -21.22
C THR A 194 18.86 -31.92 -20.56
N GLY A 195 19.00 -30.80 -21.27
CA GLY A 195 19.60 -29.61 -20.68
C GLY A 195 18.69 -28.94 -19.65
N ALA A 196 17.37 -29.03 -19.79
CA ALA A 196 16.46 -28.57 -18.74
C ALA A 196 16.68 -29.31 -17.41
N ILE A 197 16.90 -30.63 -17.43
CA ILE A 197 17.22 -31.41 -16.22
C ILE A 197 18.54 -30.96 -15.60
N ASP A 198 19.60 -30.80 -16.39
CA ASP A 198 20.91 -30.33 -15.91
C ASP A 198 20.81 -28.93 -15.28
N GLU A 199 20.15 -28.00 -15.97
CA GLU A 199 19.94 -26.63 -15.49
C GLU A 199 19.15 -26.59 -14.17
N LEU A 200 18.09 -27.39 -14.06
CA LEU A 200 17.31 -27.50 -12.82
C LEU A 200 18.16 -28.03 -11.67
N ARG A 201 18.99 -29.05 -11.91
CA ARG A 201 19.91 -29.61 -10.90
C ARG A 201 20.98 -28.59 -10.47
N ARG A 202 21.37 -27.67 -11.36
CA ARG A 202 22.32 -26.57 -11.06
C ARG A 202 21.65 -25.31 -10.51
N GLY A 203 20.32 -25.31 -10.35
CA GLY A 203 19.57 -24.21 -9.73
C GLY A 203 19.13 -23.10 -10.70
N PHE A 204 19.17 -23.33 -12.01
CA PHE A 204 18.75 -22.37 -13.04
C PHE A 204 17.26 -22.52 -13.43
N ALA A 205 16.37 -22.59 -12.43
CA ALA A 205 14.93 -22.78 -12.67
C ALA A 205 14.29 -21.65 -13.49
N GLU A 206 14.88 -20.46 -13.48
CA GLU A 206 14.49 -19.31 -14.29
C GLU A 206 14.64 -19.55 -15.80
N HIS A 207 15.31 -20.63 -16.23
CA HIS A 207 15.42 -21.04 -17.63
C HIS A 207 14.24 -21.91 -18.11
N LEU A 208 13.43 -22.46 -17.21
CA LEU A 208 12.27 -23.28 -17.59
C LEU A 208 11.30 -22.62 -18.58
N PRO A 209 11.01 -21.31 -18.51
CA PRO A 209 10.14 -20.64 -19.48
C PRO A 209 10.68 -20.67 -20.92
N LEU A 210 11.99 -20.91 -21.10
CA LEU A 210 12.64 -21.07 -22.41
C LEU A 210 12.28 -22.40 -23.08
N ARG A 211 11.81 -23.38 -22.31
CA ARG A 211 11.49 -24.72 -22.78
C ARG A 211 10.04 -24.74 -23.27
N THR A 212 9.84 -24.85 -24.59
CA THR A 212 8.49 -24.96 -25.17
C THR A 212 7.91 -26.34 -24.92
N GLU A 213 8.72 -27.38 -25.09
CA GLU A 213 8.33 -28.78 -24.93
C GLU A 213 9.28 -29.45 -23.93
N LEU A 214 8.71 -30.30 -23.07
CA LEU A 214 9.44 -31.14 -22.15
C LEU A 214 8.91 -32.56 -22.28
N ASP A 215 9.81 -33.54 -22.34
CA ASP A 215 9.46 -34.93 -22.13
C ASP A 215 9.20 -35.12 -20.64
N TRP A 216 7.93 -35.04 -20.28
CA TRP A 216 7.49 -35.17 -18.89
C TRP A 216 7.80 -36.53 -18.28
N ALA A 217 7.92 -37.60 -19.08
CA ALA A 217 8.31 -38.91 -18.57
C ALA A 217 9.80 -38.90 -18.18
N ALA A 218 10.66 -38.26 -18.98
CA ALA A 218 12.06 -38.06 -18.63
C ALA A 218 12.25 -37.12 -17.42
N ILE A 219 11.47 -36.04 -17.30
CA ILE A 219 11.48 -35.18 -16.10
C ILE A 219 11.05 -35.96 -14.85
N ALA A 220 9.99 -36.79 -14.96
CA ALA A 220 9.53 -37.63 -13.85
C ALA A 220 10.60 -38.65 -13.46
N ALA A 221 11.20 -39.36 -14.42
CA ALA A 221 12.29 -40.29 -14.16
C ALA A 221 13.50 -39.62 -13.50
N ALA A 222 13.85 -38.40 -13.94
CA ALA A 222 14.94 -37.63 -13.32
C ALA A 222 14.61 -37.15 -11.90
N HIS A 223 13.33 -36.86 -11.62
CA HIS A 223 12.84 -36.53 -10.27
C HIS A 223 12.86 -37.76 -9.35
N ASP A 224 12.45 -38.92 -9.86
CA ASP A 224 12.46 -40.18 -9.12
C ASP A 224 13.89 -40.62 -8.78
N GLU A 225 14.84 -40.41 -9.70
CA GLU A 225 16.27 -40.65 -9.45
C GLU A 225 16.85 -39.65 -8.44
N THR A 226 16.56 -38.37 -8.59
CA THR A 226 17.03 -37.29 -7.71
C THR A 226 15.99 -36.18 -7.61
N PRO A 227 15.24 -36.10 -6.48
CA PRO A 227 14.13 -35.17 -6.36
C PRO A 227 14.54 -33.71 -6.58
N PHE A 228 13.83 -33.04 -7.49
CA PHE A 228 13.87 -31.58 -7.62
C PHE A 228 13.31 -30.91 -6.36
N ALA A 229 13.94 -29.82 -5.92
CA ALA A 229 13.53 -29.05 -4.74
C ALA A 229 13.63 -27.53 -5.00
N GLY A 230 13.09 -26.73 -4.10
CA GLY A 230 13.19 -25.27 -4.14
C GLY A 230 12.66 -24.66 -5.44
N PRO A 231 13.38 -23.70 -6.06
CA PRO A 231 12.95 -23.05 -7.29
C PRO A 231 12.68 -24.01 -8.46
N ALA A 232 13.42 -25.12 -8.57
CA ALA A 232 13.23 -26.10 -9.64
C ALA A 232 11.87 -26.80 -9.53
N ALA A 233 11.51 -27.27 -8.34
CA ALA A 233 10.21 -27.90 -8.08
C ALA A 233 9.06 -26.90 -8.29
N ALA A 234 9.21 -25.67 -7.78
CA ALA A 234 8.24 -24.61 -7.96
C ALA A 234 8.04 -24.27 -9.45
N GLY A 235 9.12 -24.06 -10.19
CA GLY A 235 9.08 -23.73 -11.61
C GLY A 235 8.41 -24.82 -12.45
N LEU A 236 8.72 -26.09 -12.21
CA LEU A 236 8.08 -27.22 -12.89
C LEU A 236 6.58 -27.29 -12.55
N ALA A 237 6.21 -27.18 -11.27
CA ALA A 237 4.82 -27.30 -10.83
C ALA A 237 3.92 -26.13 -11.30
N ALA A 238 4.51 -24.94 -11.46
CA ALA A 238 3.83 -23.74 -11.97
C ALA A 238 3.44 -23.85 -13.46
N ARG A 239 4.07 -24.76 -14.21
CA ARG A 239 3.77 -24.94 -15.62
C ARG A 239 2.37 -25.52 -15.83
N ALA A 240 1.66 -24.93 -16.80
CA ALA A 240 0.28 -25.32 -17.14
C ALA A 240 0.20 -26.76 -17.67
N ASP A 241 1.22 -27.22 -18.39
CA ASP A 241 1.35 -28.55 -18.99
C ASP A 241 1.98 -29.61 -18.07
N CYS A 242 2.34 -29.26 -16.83
CA CYS A 242 2.90 -30.22 -15.87
C CYS A 242 1.85 -31.31 -15.52
N PRO A 243 2.14 -32.60 -15.75
CA PRO A 243 1.20 -33.67 -15.47
C PRO A 243 0.79 -33.70 -13.99
N PRO A 244 -0.49 -33.97 -13.66
CA PRO A 244 -0.96 -34.00 -12.28
C PRO A 244 -0.17 -34.93 -11.35
N ALA A 245 0.25 -36.10 -11.86
CA ALA A 245 1.04 -37.06 -11.10
C ALA A 245 2.43 -36.51 -10.71
N LEU A 246 3.14 -35.88 -11.67
CA LEU A 246 4.42 -35.25 -11.40
C LEU A 246 4.25 -34.03 -10.48
N ARG A 247 3.22 -33.22 -10.67
CA ARG A 247 2.92 -32.09 -9.78
C ARG A 247 2.69 -32.54 -8.33
N ALA A 248 1.97 -33.65 -8.14
CA ALA A 248 1.79 -34.26 -6.83
C ALA A 248 3.12 -34.78 -6.23
N ALA A 249 3.98 -35.39 -7.05
CA ALA A 249 5.32 -35.82 -6.63
C ALA A 249 6.22 -34.64 -6.24
N LEU A 250 6.26 -33.57 -7.06
CA LEU A 250 6.98 -32.32 -6.78
C LEU A 250 6.47 -31.66 -5.49
N TYR A 251 5.15 -31.63 -5.30
CA TYR A 251 4.55 -31.12 -4.07
C TYR A 251 4.95 -31.98 -2.87
N ALA A 252 4.91 -33.31 -2.99
CA ALA A 252 5.32 -34.22 -1.91
C ALA A 252 6.81 -34.05 -1.55
N ALA A 253 7.66 -33.78 -2.54
CA ALA A 253 9.09 -33.54 -2.33
C ALA A 253 9.38 -32.19 -1.66
N ASP A 254 8.72 -31.10 -2.08
CA ASP A 254 8.90 -29.77 -1.49
C ASP A 254 7.60 -28.92 -1.46
N PRO A 255 6.72 -29.16 -0.48
CA PRO A 255 5.44 -28.43 -0.43
C PRO A 255 5.63 -26.93 -0.18
N ALA A 256 6.72 -26.51 0.45
CA ALA A 256 6.96 -25.09 0.77
C ALA A 256 7.23 -24.27 -0.48
N ALA A 257 8.00 -24.83 -1.42
CA ALA A 257 8.30 -24.19 -2.70
C ALA A 257 7.13 -24.28 -3.67
N VAL A 258 6.41 -25.41 -3.69
CA VAL A 258 5.36 -25.67 -4.69
C VAL A 258 4.02 -25.02 -4.34
N ALA A 259 3.56 -25.05 -3.07
CA ALA A 259 2.24 -24.53 -2.70
C ALA A 259 1.94 -23.10 -3.18
N PRO A 260 2.87 -22.13 -3.12
CA PRO A 260 2.61 -20.76 -3.54
C PRO A 260 2.38 -20.57 -5.05
N VAL A 261 2.87 -21.48 -5.88
CA VAL A 261 2.88 -21.34 -7.34
C VAL A 261 1.87 -22.24 -8.05
N LEU A 262 1.14 -23.07 -7.30
CA LEU A 262 0.09 -23.90 -7.86
C LEU A 262 -1.03 -23.04 -8.47
N PRO A 263 -1.38 -23.26 -9.77
CA PRO A 263 -2.43 -22.49 -10.44
C PRO A 263 -3.79 -22.58 -9.75
N ARG A 264 -4.08 -23.74 -9.15
CA ARG A 264 -5.21 -23.97 -8.25
C ARG A 264 -4.69 -24.74 -7.05
N PHE A 265 -4.91 -24.19 -5.87
CA PHE A 265 -4.61 -24.87 -4.62
C PHE A 265 -5.86 -25.64 -4.19
N THR A 266 -5.88 -26.96 -4.40
CA THR A 266 -7.06 -27.78 -4.12
C THR A 266 -7.05 -28.27 -2.68
N GLN A 267 -8.20 -28.81 -2.25
CA GLN A 267 -8.30 -29.50 -0.97
C GLN A 267 -7.29 -30.65 -0.88
N THR A 268 -7.02 -31.38 -1.97
CA THR A 268 -6.09 -32.51 -1.96
C THR A 268 -4.67 -32.08 -1.59
N GLU A 269 -4.14 -30.99 -2.16
CA GLU A 269 -2.81 -30.50 -1.79
C GLU A 269 -2.79 -29.88 -0.38
N ALA A 270 -3.87 -29.20 0.02
CA ALA A 270 -4.02 -28.68 1.37
C ALA A 270 -3.99 -29.79 2.43
N LEU A 271 -4.54 -30.97 2.13
CA LEU A 271 -4.66 -32.08 3.08
C LEU A 271 -3.50 -33.08 3.02
N ALA A 272 -2.61 -32.97 2.05
CA ALA A 272 -1.41 -33.79 1.98
C ALA A 272 -0.51 -33.55 3.20
N ALA A 273 0.25 -34.57 3.60
CA ALA A 273 1.20 -34.44 4.69
C ALA A 273 2.28 -33.42 4.32
N VAL A 274 2.39 -32.34 5.09
CA VAL A 274 3.34 -31.26 4.83
C VAL A 274 4.33 -31.11 5.98
N PRO A 275 5.63 -30.91 5.71
CA PRO A 275 6.59 -30.56 6.75
C PRO A 275 6.17 -29.29 7.47
N LYS A 276 6.48 -29.18 8.77
CA LYS A 276 6.15 -28.00 9.59
C LYS A 276 6.58 -26.67 8.97
N LYS A 277 7.69 -26.64 8.23
CA LYS A 277 8.19 -25.43 7.52
C LYS A 277 7.28 -25.02 6.37
N ALA A 278 6.63 -25.97 5.68
CA ALA A 278 5.74 -25.74 4.56
C ALA A 278 4.29 -25.45 4.98
N ALA A 279 3.86 -26.01 6.11
CA ALA A 279 2.48 -25.89 6.60
C ALA A 279 1.99 -24.44 6.72
N ARG A 280 2.88 -23.49 7.05
CA ARG A 280 2.56 -22.05 7.09
C ARG A 280 2.19 -21.50 5.72
N ALA A 281 2.97 -21.82 4.69
CA ALA A 281 2.72 -21.34 3.32
C ALA A 281 1.41 -21.92 2.78
N VAL A 282 1.17 -23.20 3.08
CA VAL A 282 -0.06 -23.92 2.75
C VAL A 282 -1.28 -23.32 3.46
N ALA A 283 -1.21 -23.11 4.77
CA ALA A 283 -2.30 -22.49 5.54
C ALA A 283 -2.65 -21.09 5.01
N ARG A 284 -1.63 -20.26 4.74
CA ARG A 284 -1.82 -18.92 4.16
C ARG A 284 -2.51 -18.99 2.80
N ARG A 285 -2.09 -19.91 1.92
CA ARG A 285 -2.69 -20.08 0.58
C ARG A 285 -4.13 -20.57 0.68
N ALA A 286 -4.39 -21.54 1.54
CA ALA A 286 -5.72 -22.08 1.77
C ALA A 286 -6.73 -21.02 2.24
N VAL A 287 -6.31 -20.13 3.15
CA VAL A 287 -7.14 -18.99 3.60
C VAL A 287 -7.37 -17.99 2.46
N ALA A 288 -6.33 -17.67 1.69
CA ALA A 288 -6.45 -16.74 0.56
C ALA A 288 -7.40 -17.26 -0.54
N GLU A 289 -7.41 -18.58 -0.78
CA GLU A 289 -8.29 -19.28 -1.72
C GLU A 289 -9.66 -19.63 -1.10
N ARG A 290 -9.94 -19.18 0.14
CA ARG A 290 -11.21 -19.38 0.85
C ARG A 290 -11.66 -20.85 0.89
N LEU A 291 -10.72 -21.76 1.13
CA LEU A 291 -11.06 -23.16 1.37
C LEU A 291 -11.96 -23.29 2.61
N ASP A 292 -12.79 -24.34 2.62
CA ASP A 292 -13.74 -24.63 3.71
C ASP A 292 -13.06 -24.60 5.09
N PRO A 293 -13.46 -23.67 5.99
CA PRO A 293 -12.93 -23.56 7.35
C PRO A 293 -12.91 -24.88 8.14
N ALA A 294 -13.97 -25.68 8.02
CA ALA A 294 -14.09 -26.94 8.73
C ALA A 294 -13.02 -27.94 8.29
N LEU A 295 -12.71 -27.96 6.98
CA LEU A 295 -11.65 -28.77 6.42
C LEU A 295 -10.25 -28.31 6.88
N LEU A 296 -10.02 -26.99 6.92
CA LEU A 296 -8.73 -26.45 7.39
C LEU A 296 -8.48 -26.77 8.86
N LEU A 297 -9.47 -26.56 9.72
CA LEU A 297 -9.36 -26.86 11.15
C LEU A 297 -9.35 -28.36 11.43
N GLY A 298 -10.05 -29.15 10.59
CA GLY A 298 -10.25 -30.58 10.72
C GLY A 298 -9.08 -31.45 10.26
N ARG A 299 -8.31 -30.99 9.27
CA ARG A 299 -7.43 -31.89 8.51
C ARG A 299 -6.04 -31.33 8.24
N LEU A 300 -5.85 -30.00 8.21
CA LEU A 300 -4.53 -29.41 7.96
C LEU A 300 -3.62 -29.52 9.20
N LYS A 301 -2.37 -29.93 8.99
CA LYS A 301 -1.41 -30.25 10.05
C LYS A 301 -0.08 -29.51 9.84
N PRO A 302 0.66 -29.18 10.92
CA PRO A 302 0.26 -29.26 12.33
C PRO A 302 -0.62 -28.06 12.74
N ALA A 303 -1.44 -28.23 13.77
CA ALA A 303 -2.35 -27.21 14.30
C ALA A 303 -1.69 -25.83 14.51
N VAL A 304 -0.45 -25.79 15.01
CA VAL A 304 0.30 -24.56 15.24
C VAL A 304 0.49 -23.72 13.97
N ALA A 305 0.71 -24.34 12.81
CA ALA A 305 0.90 -23.63 11.56
C ALA A 305 -0.42 -23.05 11.03
N VAL A 306 -1.53 -23.76 11.26
CA VAL A 306 -2.88 -23.31 10.89
C VAL A 306 -3.27 -22.09 11.72
N LEU A 307 -3.14 -22.20 13.05
CA LEU A 307 -3.51 -21.17 14.01
C LEU A 307 -2.65 -19.91 13.92
N GLU A 308 -1.45 -19.96 13.34
CA GLU A 308 -0.64 -18.77 13.08
C GLU A 308 -1.23 -17.87 11.96
N TRP A 309 -2.12 -18.41 11.11
CA TRP A 309 -2.68 -17.71 9.95
C TRP A 309 -4.20 -17.57 9.97
N VAL A 310 -4.89 -18.46 10.67
CA VAL A 310 -6.35 -18.53 10.68
C VAL A 310 -6.97 -17.50 11.64
N ARG A 311 -8.00 -16.80 11.16
CA ARG A 311 -8.95 -15.98 11.92
C ARG A 311 -10.34 -16.31 11.37
N LEU A 312 -10.88 -17.45 11.81
CA LEU A 312 -12.11 -18.05 11.28
C LEU A 312 -13.12 -18.16 12.42
N ASP A 313 -14.36 -17.76 12.19
CA ASP A 313 -15.40 -17.72 13.22
C ASP A 313 -15.70 -19.12 13.78
N GLU A 314 -15.55 -20.17 12.96
CA GLU A 314 -15.73 -21.58 13.35
C GLU A 314 -14.75 -22.00 14.46
N LEU A 315 -13.61 -21.32 14.61
CA LEU A 315 -12.66 -21.59 15.68
C LEU A 315 -13.24 -21.23 17.06
N ALA A 316 -14.09 -20.19 17.14
CA ALA A 316 -14.71 -19.77 18.40
C ALA A 316 -15.63 -20.86 18.96
N ASP A 317 -16.36 -21.56 18.10
CA ASP A 317 -17.22 -22.67 18.48
C ASP A 317 -16.43 -23.86 19.02
N LEU A 318 -15.31 -24.21 18.37
CA LEU A 318 -14.42 -25.28 18.83
C LEU A 318 -13.78 -24.93 20.18
N VAL A 319 -13.25 -23.70 20.32
CA VAL A 319 -12.63 -23.23 21.57
C VAL A 319 -13.64 -23.25 22.70
N ARG A 320 -14.85 -22.73 22.48
CA ARG A 320 -15.94 -22.70 23.47
C ARG A 320 -16.37 -24.11 23.88
N ARG A 321 -16.54 -25.03 22.93
CA ARG A 321 -16.99 -26.40 23.18
C ARG A 321 -15.96 -27.23 23.95
N HIS A 322 -14.70 -27.15 23.55
CA HIS A 322 -13.67 -28.06 24.07
C HIS A 322 -12.90 -27.47 25.25
N LEU A 323 -12.54 -26.19 25.20
CA LEU A 323 -11.75 -25.53 26.26
C LEU A 323 -12.63 -24.75 27.25
N GLY A 324 -13.61 -24.00 26.73
CA GLY A 324 -14.43 -23.11 27.56
C GLY A 324 -13.56 -22.13 28.37
N ALA A 325 -13.89 -21.95 29.65
CA ALA A 325 -13.13 -21.13 30.59
C ALA A 325 -12.25 -21.96 31.55
N ASP A 326 -12.00 -23.25 31.28
CA ASP A 326 -11.27 -24.18 32.17
C ASP A 326 -9.74 -24.00 32.05
N PRO A 327 -9.06 -23.43 33.07
CA PRO A 327 -7.62 -23.15 32.99
C PRO A 327 -6.77 -24.39 32.73
N ALA A 328 -7.18 -25.56 33.23
CA ALA A 328 -6.39 -26.78 33.09
C ALA A 328 -6.36 -27.29 31.64
N LYS A 329 -7.44 -27.08 30.87
CA LYS A 329 -7.48 -27.42 29.44
C LYS A 329 -6.64 -26.46 28.61
N TRP A 330 -6.68 -25.18 28.93
CA TRP A 330 -5.82 -24.18 28.29
C TRP A 330 -4.34 -24.44 28.57
N ALA A 331 -3.99 -24.82 29.80
CA ALA A 331 -2.64 -25.24 30.17
C ALA A 331 -2.17 -26.44 29.32
N TRP A 332 -3.04 -27.44 29.14
CA TRP A 332 -2.75 -28.61 28.33
C TRP A 332 -2.47 -28.23 26.87
N VAL A 333 -3.35 -27.41 26.27
CA VAL A 333 -3.18 -26.96 24.88
C VAL A 333 -1.89 -26.16 24.75
N ARG A 334 -1.62 -25.24 25.67
CA ARG A 334 -0.38 -24.43 25.68
C ARG A 334 0.88 -25.31 25.72
N ALA A 335 0.87 -26.38 26.51
CA ALA A 335 2.00 -27.30 26.63
C ALA A 335 2.19 -28.17 25.37
N LYS A 336 1.11 -28.55 24.69
CA LYS A 336 1.16 -29.47 23.54
C LYS A 336 1.26 -28.79 22.18
N LEU A 337 0.75 -27.57 22.04
CA LEU A 337 0.52 -26.87 20.76
C LEU A 337 1.71 -26.96 19.77
N ASN A 338 2.93 -26.67 20.22
CA ASN A 338 4.09 -26.62 19.32
C ASN A 338 4.56 -28.02 18.83
N ALA A 339 4.33 -29.05 19.64
CA ALA A 339 4.72 -30.43 19.37
C ALA A 339 3.57 -31.29 18.83
N PHE A 340 2.34 -30.78 18.86
CA PHE A 340 1.16 -31.51 18.41
C PHE A 340 1.17 -31.69 16.88
N PRO A 341 1.27 -32.94 16.38
CA PRO A 341 1.38 -33.20 14.96
C PRO A 341 0.03 -33.17 14.24
N GLY A 342 -1.08 -33.26 14.99
CA GLY A 342 -2.44 -33.32 14.45
C GLY A 342 -3.02 -31.94 14.04
N PRO A 343 -4.25 -31.95 13.52
CA PRO A 343 -5.00 -30.75 13.15
C PRO A 343 -5.57 -30.03 14.37
N VAL A 344 -6.18 -28.86 14.17
CA VAL A 344 -6.70 -28.01 15.27
C VAL A 344 -7.83 -28.70 16.03
N THR A 345 -8.76 -29.36 15.34
CA THR A 345 -9.86 -30.11 15.96
C THR A 345 -9.36 -31.20 16.91
N GLU A 346 -8.46 -32.08 16.45
CA GLU A 346 -7.87 -33.15 17.26
C GLU A 346 -7.10 -32.60 18.47
N LEU A 347 -6.40 -31.47 18.33
CA LEU A 347 -5.73 -30.79 19.43
C LEU A 347 -6.73 -30.37 20.51
N LEU A 348 -7.85 -29.77 20.12
CA LEU A 348 -8.85 -29.26 21.04
C LEU A 348 -9.68 -30.40 21.66
N GLU A 349 -10.03 -31.43 20.89
CA GLU A 349 -10.72 -32.63 21.38
C GLU A 349 -9.88 -33.42 22.40
N SER A 350 -8.56 -33.43 22.22
CA SER A 350 -7.61 -34.08 23.12
C SER A 350 -7.30 -33.27 24.39
N ALA A 351 -7.89 -32.07 24.55
CA ALA A 351 -7.61 -31.20 25.68
C ALA A 351 -8.03 -31.84 27.01
N GLY A 352 -7.04 -32.31 27.76
CA GLY A 352 -7.21 -32.84 29.11
C GLY A 352 -6.83 -31.83 30.19
N THR A 353 -6.72 -32.31 31.42
CA THR A 353 -6.22 -31.52 32.56
C THR A 353 -4.69 -31.53 32.55
N ALA A 354 -4.06 -30.35 32.64
CA ALA A 354 -2.62 -30.23 32.87
C ALA A 354 -2.31 -29.05 33.81
N ALA A 355 -1.16 -29.09 34.46
CA ALA A 355 -0.61 -27.94 35.16
C ALA A 355 -0.05 -26.91 34.16
N TRP A 356 -0.06 -25.63 34.54
CA TRP A 356 0.46 -24.58 33.68
C TRP A 356 1.96 -24.76 33.39
N PRO A 357 2.40 -24.69 32.14
CA PRO A 357 3.80 -24.92 31.80
C PRO A 357 4.69 -23.76 32.27
N ALA A 358 5.75 -24.07 33.03
CA ALA A 358 6.68 -23.07 33.57
C ALA A 358 7.38 -22.24 32.48
N ARG A 359 7.61 -22.81 31.28
CA ARG A 359 8.19 -22.10 30.12
C ARG A 359 7.66 -22.69 28.81
N VAL A 360 7.18 -21.84 27.91
CA VAL A 360 6.87 -22.21 26.52
C VAL A 360 7.48 -21.17 25.57
N ALA A 361 8.54 -21.55 24.85
CA ALA A 361 9.29 -20.63 24.02
C ALA A 361 8.68 -20.40 22.62
N THR A 362 7.83 -21.31 22.14
CA THR A 362 7.38 -21.37 20.73
C THR A 362 5.86 -21.55 20.60
N GLY A 363 5.27 -21.11 19.49
CA GLY A 363 3.83 -21.23 19.23
C GLY A 363 2.94 -20.16 19.91
N ARG A 364 3.53 -19.07 20.41
CA ARG A 364 2.80 -17.99 21.09
C ARG A 364 1.70 -17.39 20.21
N THR A 365 2.01 -17.07 18.96
CA THR A 365 1.02 -16.53 18.00
C THR A 365 -0.18 -17.44 17.84
N ALA A 366 0.04 -18.75 17.62
CA ALA A 366 -1.05 -19.72 17.52
C ALA A 366 -1.89 -19.82 18.80
N PHE A 367 -1.25 -19.75 19.97
CA PHE A 367 -1.97 -19.78 21.24
C PHE A 367 -2.79 -18.50 21.45
N VAL A 368 -2.24 -17.33 21.11
CA VAL A 368 -2.96 -16.05 21.15
C VAL A 368 -4.13 -16.07 20.17
N THR A 369 -4.00 -16.69 19.00
CA THR A 369 -5.13 -16.92 18.09
C THR A 369 -6.26 -17.70 18.76
N LEU A 370 -5.95 -18.77 19.50
CA LEU A 370 -6.97 -19.53 20.23
C LEU A 370 -7.62 -18.67 21.31
N LEU A 371 -6.81 -17.95 22.11
CA LEU A 371 -7.31 -17.04 23.13
C LEU A 371 -8.23 -15.98 22.52
N ASP A 372 -7.85 -15.38 21.41
CA ASP A 372 -8.64 -14.34 20.74
C ASP A 372 -10.10 -14.78 20.47
N HIS A 373 -10.30 -16.06 20.16
CA HIS A 373 -11.61 -16.68 19.90
C HIS A 373 -12.28 -17.27 21.16
N ALA A 374 -11.64 -17.16 22.32
CA ALA A 374 -12.19 -17.57 23.61
C ALA A 374 -13.27 -16.59 24.10
N PRO A 375 -14.22 -17.06 24.93
CA PRO A 375 -15.16 -16.15 25.60
C PRO A 375 -14.41 -15.24 26.61
N ALA A 376 -14.96 -14.07 26.91
CA ALA A 376 -14.34 -13.11 27.84
C ALA A 376 -14.06 -13.73 29.22
N ALA A 377 -14.93 -14.60 29.71
CA ALA A 377 -14.74 -15.34 30.96
C ALA A 377 -13.46 -16.20 30.96
N ALA A 378 -13.08 -16.78 29.82
CA ALA A 378 -11.84 -17.56 29.71
C ALA A 378 -10.61 -16.65 29.80
N HIS A 379 -10.63 -15.47 29.18
CA HIS A 379 -9.54 -14.51 29.34
C HIS A 379 -9.33 -14.15 30.80
N LEU A 380 -10.39 -13.75 31.49
CA LEU A 380 -10.31 -13.33 32.89
C LEU A 380 -9.81 -14.45 33.81
N ALA A 381 -10.23 -15.69 33.57
CA ALA A 381 -9.77 -16.86 34.32
C ALA A 381 -8.29 -17.22 34.07
N LEU A 382 -7.76 -16.93 32.88
CA LEU A 382 -6.42 -17.35 32.47
C LEU A 382 -5.33 -16.31 32.72
N LEU A 383 -5.68 -15.02 32.83
CA LEU A 383 -4.70 -13.93 32.92
C LEU A 383 -3.68 -14.11 34.05
N ASP A 384 -4.06 -14.78 35.14
CA ASP A 384 -3.19 -15.06 36.28
C ASP A 384 -2.11 -16.10 35.97
N ASP A 385 -2.38 -17.01 35.05
CA ASP A 385 -1.46 -18.06 34.62
C ASP A 385 -0.60 -17.63 33.41
N LEU A 386 -1.05 -16.67 32.60
CA LEU A 386 -0.33 -16.25 31.38
C LEU A 386 1.01 -15.57 31.69
N ASP A 387 2.05 -15.90 30.89
CA ASP A 387 3.32 -15.17 30.94
C ASP A 387 3.18 -13.75 30.32
N GLU A 388 4.00 -12.82 30.80
CA GLU A 388 4.00 -11.40 30.37
C GLU A 388 4.02 -11.23 28.85
N LYS A 389 4.83 -12.02 28.13
CA LYS A 389 4.92 -11.91 26.66
C LYS A 389 3.63 -12.36 25.97
N THR A 390 2.95 -13.36 26.52
CA THR A 390 1.65 -13.82 26.02
C THR A 390 0.55 -12.80 26.32
N ILE A 391 0.55 -12.17 27.51
CA ILE A 391 -0.37 -11.06 27.83
C ILE A 391 -0.13 -9.89 26.88
N ALA A 392 1.13 -9.49 26.68
CA ALA A 392 1.51 -8.43 25.75
C ALA A 392 1.05 -8.71 24.32
N GLU A 393 1.26 -9.94 23.81
CA GLU A 393 0.82 -10.30 22.46
C GLU A 393 -0.71 -10.39 22.34
N LEU A 394 -1.41 -10.89 23.37
CA LEU A 394 -2.87 -10.91 23.43
C LEU A 394 -3.45 -9.48 23.37
N PHE A 395 -2.95 -8.57 24.19
CA PHE A 395 -3.45 -7.19 24.17
C PHE A 395 -2.98 -6.39 22.96
N ALA A 396 -1.84 -6.71 22.36
CA ALA A 396 -1.39 -6.05 21.14
C ALA A 396 -2.18 -6.49 19.89
N ARG A 397 -2.56 -7.78 19.80
CA ARG A 397 -3.09 -8.37 18.54
C ARG A 397 -4.53 -8.90 18.64
N GLY A 398 -5.01 -9.18 19.85
CA GLY A 398 -6.35 -9.72 20.06
C GLY A 398 -7.45 -8.69 19.84
N THR A 399 -8.68 -9.18 19.72
CA THR A 399 -9.91 -8.41 19.62
C THR A 399 -10.15 -7.66 20.92
N TRP A 400 -10.41 -6.36 20.82
CA TRP A 400 -10.61 -5.49 21.99
C TRP A 400 -11.83 -5.93 22.81
N ARG A 401 -11.71 -5.88 24.14
CA ARG A 401 -12.78 -6.22 25.09
C ARG A 401 -12.78 -5.25 26.27
N PRO A 402 -13.90 -4.58 26.61
CA PRO A 402 -13.95 -3.63 27.71
C PRO A 402 -13.55 -4.22 29.07
N GLU A 403 -13.86 -5.49 29.31
CA GLU A 403 -13.57 -6.19 30.57
C GLU A 403 -12.07 -6.30 30.87
N TRP A 404 -11.22 -6.22 29.83
CA TRP A 404 -9.76 -6.21 30.00
C TRP A 404 -9.29 -4.96 30.74
N LEU A 405 -9.96 -3.82 30.53
CA LEU A 405 -9.61 -2.58 31.20
C LEU A 405 -9.92 -2.66 32.69
N ASP A 406 -11.12 -3.12 33.04
CA ASP A 406 -11.52 -3.27 34.45
C ASP A 406 -10.59 -4.25 35.18
N ARG A 407 -10.22 -5.36 34.51
CA ARG A 407 -9.24 -6.30 35.05
C ARG A 407 -7.85 -5.67 35.20
N ALA A 408 -7.35 -4.95 34.20
CA ALA A 408 -6.02 -4.32 34.24
C ALA A 408 -5.92 -3.23 35.31
N VAL A 409 -6.99 -2.47 35.54
CA VAL A 409 -7.09 -1.47 36.60
C VAL A 409 -7.06 -2.14 37.98
N ALA A 410 -7.76 -3.26 38.15
CA ALA A 410 -7.83 -3.98 39.42
C ALA A 410 -6.62 -4.91 39.69
N ASP A 411 -5.83 -5.26 38.68
CA ASP A 411 -4.71 -6.20 38.83
C ASP A 411 -3.50 -5.55 39.52
N PRO A 412 -2.90 -6.18 40.55
CA PRO A 412 -1.68 -5.67 41.18
C PRO A 412 -0.46 -5.67 40.24
N ARG A 413 -0.43 -6.51 39.19
CA ARG A 413 0.69 -6.64 38.25
C ARG A 413 0.74 -5.47 37.26
N PRO A 414 1.80 -4.63 37.26
CA PRO A 414 1.92 -3.51 36.32
C PRO A 414 2.04 -3.95 34.86
N GLU A 415 2.53 -5.16 34.59
CA GLU A 415 2.77 -5.68 33.24
C GLU A 415 1.48 -5.73 32.40
N ILE A 416 0.34 -6.01 33.04
CA ILE A 416 -0.98 -6.05 32.38
C ILE A 416 -1.38 -4.65 31.92
N ARG A 417 -1.17 -3.64 32.76
CA ARG A 417 -1.44 -2.24 32.40
C ARG A 417 -0.53 -1.76 31.29
N LEU A 418 0.76 -2.13 31.34
CA LEU A 418 1.73 -1.78 30.31
C LEU A 418 1.41 -2.42 28.96
N ALA A 419 1.06 -3.71 28.97
CA ALA A 419 0.63 -4.42 27.78
C ALA A 419 -0.63 -3.79 27.15
N LEU A 420 -1.60 -3.39 27.99
CA LEU A 420 -2.82 -2.74 27.53
C LEU A 420 -2.56 -1.33 26.99
N ALA A 421 -1.72 -0.55 27.67
CA ALA A 421 -1.31 0.79 27.25
C ALA A 421 -0.50 0.78 25.95
N ALA A 422 0.23 -0.29 25.65
CA ALA A 422 0.97 -0.43 24.39
C ALA A 422 0.06 -0.75 23.18
N ARG A 423 -1.23 -1.06 23.39
CA ARG A 423 -2.15 -1.43 22.32
C ARG A 423 -2.40 -0.26 21.35
N PRO A 424 -2.18 -0.44 20.03
CA PRO A 424 -2.43 0.63 19.06
C PRO A 424 -3.90 1.05 18.99
N SER A 425 -4.83 0.09 19.09
CA SER A 425 -6.28 0.29 18.93
C SER A 425 -7.05 0.56 20.22
N LEU A 426 -6.38 0.87 21.33
CA LEU A 426 -7.03 1.27 22.58
C LEU A 426 -7.75 2.63 22.40
N ASP A 427 -9.04 2.71 22.72
CA ASP A 427 -9.78 3.96 22.55
C ASP A 427 -9.34 5.06 23.54
N ALA A 428 -9.76 6.30 23.30
CA ALA A 428 -9.36 7.45 24.09
C ALA A 428 -9.84 7.36 25.55
N ALA A 429 -11.08 6.94 25.79
CA ALA A 429 -11.64 6.82 27.14
C ALA A 429 -10.89 5.76 27.96
N SER A 430 -10.55 4.63 27.34
CA SER A 430 -9.73 3.59 27.97
C SER A 430 -8.31 4.06 28.26
N ALA A 431 -7.72 4.87 27.38
CA ALA A 431 -6.40 5.48 27.62
C ALA A 431 -6.42 6.48 28.79
N GLU A 432 -7.47 7.30 28.89
CA GLU A 432 -7.68 8.23 30.01
C GLU A 432 -7.83 7.48 31.34
N ARG A 433 -8.61 6.38 31.36
CA ARG A 433 -8.75 5.52 32.55
C ARG A 433 -7.43 4.90 32.99
N LEU A 434 -6.58 4.46 32.05
CA LEU A 434 -5.24 3.94 32.38
C LEU A 434 -4.29 5.03 32.88
N ALA A 435 -4.29 6.20 32.26
CA ALA A 435 -3.48 7.33 32.69
C ALA A 435 -3.88 7.84 34.09
N ALA A 436 -5.15 7.74 34.45
CA ALA A 436 -5.65 8.12 35.78
C ALA A 436 -5.03 7.30 36.93
N LEU A 437 -4.43 6.14 36.66
CA LEU A 437 -3.71 5.33 37.64
C LEU A 437 -2.34 5.93 38.04
N ASP A 438 -1.88 6.94 37.30
CA ASP A 438 -0.65 7.69 37.55
C ASP A 438 0.64 6.86 37.62
N ASP A 439 0.65 5.72 36.91
CA ASP A 439 1.82 4.88 36.73
C ASP A 439 2.76 5.51 35.67
N PRO A 440 4.01 5.87 36.01
CA PRO A 440 4.89 6.62 35.11
C PRO A 440 5.23 5.89 33.80
N ARG A 441 5.26 4.55 33.82
CA ARG A 441 5.54 3.73 32.64
C ARG A 441 4.31 3.63 31.74
N VAL A 442 3.12 3.49 32.33
CA VAL A 442 1.83 3.53 31.60
C VAL A 442 1.64 4.89 30.92
N ASN A 443 1.86 5.97 31.67
CA ASN A 443 1.78 7.34 31.17
C ASN A 443 2.68 7.55 29.94
N GLY A 444 3.91 7.03 30.00
CA GLY A 444 4.85 7.08 28.87
C GLY A 444 4.38 6.32 27.62
N LEU A 445 3.80 5.13 27.80
CA LEU A 445 3.25 4.35 26.70
C LEU A 445 2.02 5.03 26.10
N VAL A 446 1.07 5.47 26.95
CA VAL A 446 -0.13 6.20 26.52
C VAL A 446 0.28 7.46 25.76
N PHE A 447 1.24 8.24 26.25
CA PHE A 447 1.70 9.43 25.57
C PHE A 447 2.12 9.14 24.12
N ARG A 448 2.88 8.07 23.86
CA ARG A 448 3.45 7.77 22.53
C ARG A 448 2.45 7.24 21.51
N ARG A 449 1.22 6.92 21.89
CA ARG A 449 0.25 6.34 20.94
C ARG A 449 -0.24 7.40 19.97
N THR A 450 -0.41 7.00 18.72
CA THR A 450 -0.92 7.86 17.64
C THR A 450 -2.37 8.30 17.84
N GLY A 451 -3.14 7.55 18.64
CA GLY A 451 -4.55 7.81 18.95
C GLY A 451 -4.81 8.45 20.32
N THR A 452 -3.77 8.83 21.07
CA THR A 452 -3.94 9.55 22.33
C THR A 452 -4.38 10.98 22.05
N SER A 453 -5.43 11.42 22.73
CA SER A 453 -5.99 12.76 22.52
C SER A 453 -4.98 13.85 22.91
N TYR A 454 -5.04 15.01 22.27
CA TYR A 454 -4.21 16.17 22.57
C TYR A 454 -4.41 16.61 24.02
N ARG A 455 -5.66 16.58 24.50
CA ARG A 455 -5.98 16.86 25.90
C ARG A 455 -5.22 15.92 26.85
N LEU A 456 -5.31 14.60 26.62
CA LEU A 456 -4.64 13.62 27.47
C LEU A 456 -3.12 13.74 27.40
N ARG A 457 -2.54 13.96 26.20
CA ARG A 457 -1.09 14.18 26.06
C ARG A 457 -0.62 15.39 26.86
N MET A 458 -1.38 16.47 26.81
CA MET A 458 -1.08 17.69 27.56
C MET A 458 -1.17 17.44 29.07
N GLU A 459 -2.22 16.77 29.56
CA GLU A 459 -2.36 16.38 30.97
C GLU A 459 -1.19 15.50 31.45
N LEU A 460 -0.75 14.55 30.62
CA LEU A 460 0.41 13.69 30.90
C LEU A 460 1.72 14.48 31.05
N LEU A 461 1.89 15.55 30.26
CA LEU A 461 3.07 16.41 30.37
C LEU A 461 2.92 17.49 31.45
N ALA A 462 1.72 17.74 31.99
CA ALA A 462 1.42 18.83 32.92
C ALA A 462 1.88 18.66 34.36
N GLY A 463 2.54 17.56 34.68
CA GLY A 463 3.08 17.30 36.02
C GLY A 463 2.84 15.89 36.52
N ARG A 464 2.17 15.04 35.73
CA ARG A 464 2.14 13.60 36.01
C ARG A 464 3.56 13.04 35.92
N PRO A 465 3.91 12.08 36.80
CA PRO A 465 5.23 11.49 36.78
C PRO A 465 5.42 10.73 35.47
N LEU A 466 6.54 10.98 34.80
CA LEU A 466 7.03 10.19 33.67
C LEU A 466 8.18 9.32 34.15
N ASP A 467 8.21 8.08 33.67
CA ASP A 467 9.32 7.20 33.92
C ASP A 467 10.64 7.85 33.41
N PRO A 468 11.75 7.83 34.18
CA PRO A 468 13.00 8.47 33.78
C PRO A 468 13.57 7.98 32.44
N GLU A 469 13.38 6.70 32.12
CA GLU A 469 13.80 6.13 30.84
C GLU A 469 12.92 6.66 29.70
N VAL A 470 11.60 6.70 29.92
CA VAL A 470 10.66 7.31 28.98
C VAL A 470 11.01 8.77 28.72
N ARG A 471 11.28 9.55 29.77
CA ARG A 471 11.70 10.94 29.68
C ARG A 471 12.98 11.08 28.84
N THR A 472 13.97 10.24 29.10
CA THR A 472 15.24 10.24 28.35
C THR A 472 15.02 9.95 26.86
N GLN A 473 14.20 8.95 26.57
CA GLN A 473 13.83 8.59 25.20
C GLN A 473 13.04 9.72 24.51
N LEU A 474 12.15 10.40 25.23
CA LEU A 474 11.43 11.58 24.71
C LEU A 474 12.41 12.72 24.37
N LEU A 475 13.43 12.98 25.18
CA LEU A 475 14.47 13.97 24.88
C LEU A 475 15.35 13.60 23.66
N GLN A 476 15.33 12.35 23.21
CA GLN A 476 16.03 11.89 22.00
C GLN A 476 15.12 11.89 20.76
N GLN A 477 13.82 12.01 20.95
CA GLN A 477 12.83 11.90 19.88
C GLN A 477 12.73 13.19 19.06
N THR A 478 12.84 13.08 17.73
CA THR A 478 12.86 14.23 16.79
C THR A 478 11.55 14.44 16.03
N ALA A 479 10.60 13.51 16.12
CA ALA A 479 9.33 13.51 15.40
C ALA A 479 8.16 13.07 16.31
N GLY A 480 6.90 13.16 15.87
CA GLY A 480 5.74 12.73 16.66
C GLY A 480 5.32 13.69 17.78
N TRP A 481 5.81 14.93 17.72
CA TRP A 481 5.42 16.04 18.58
C TRP A 481 4.25 16.82 17.99
N HIS A 482 3.37 17.30 18.85
CA HIS A 482 2.29 18.22 18.53
C HIS A 482 2.51 19.54 19.25
N GLY A 483 2.04 20.65 18.66
CA GLY A 483 2.22 21.97 19.29
C GLY A 483 1.64 22.02 20.70
N THR A 484 0.56 21.28 20.95
CA THR A 484 -0.16 21.23 22.24
C THR A 484 0.67 20.58 23.34
N ASP A 485 1.61 19.70 22.99
CA ASP A 485 2.47 19.00 23.95
C ASP A 485 3.35 19.98 24.76
N ALA A 486 3.75 21.10 24.17
CA ALA A 486 4.58 22.08 24.85
C ALA A 486 3.79 23.01 25.79
N LEU A 487 2.49 23.24 25.54
CA LEU A 487 1.70 24.30 26.20
C LEU A 487 1.69 24.19 27.72
N ASP A 488 1.42 22.98 28.21
CA ASP A 488 1.35 22.71 29.63
C ASP A 488 2.48 21.77 30.05
N CYS A 489 3.60 21.65 29.34
CA CYS A 489 4.70 20.77 29.77
C CYS A 489 5.37 21.28 31.07
N ALA A 490 5.43 20.45 32.11
CA ALA A 490 6.01 20.81 33.41
C ALA A 490 7.54 20.73 33.42
N ASP A 491 8.13 19.86 32.61
CA ASP A 491 9.59 19.71 32.49
C ASP A 491 10.15 20.73 31.49
N VAL A 492 10.90 21.73 31.99
CA VAL A 492 11.46 22.81 31.18
C VAL A 492 12.42 22.30 30.09
N GLN A 493 13.20 21.25 30.36
CA GLN A 493 14.12 20.70 29.37
C GLN A 493 13.34 20.02 28.24
N LEU A 494 12.33 19.24 28.60
CA LEU A 494 11.46 18.59 27.63
C LEU A 494 10.63 19.61 26.84
N GLN A 495 10.07 20.62 27.48
CA GLN A 495 9.35 21.70 26.83
C GLN A 495 10.23 22.40 25.78
N ARG A 496 11.47 22.78 26.13
CA ARG A 496 12.44 23.37 25.20
C ARG A 496 12.77 22.43 24.05
N HIS A 497 12.89 21.13 24.32
CA HIS A 497 13.12 20.12 23.29
C HIS A 497 11.96 20.03 22.30
N ILE A 498 10.72 19.95 22.80
CA ILE A 498 9.49 19.94 21.97
C ILE A 498 9.45 21.18 21.08
N LEU A 499 9.68 22.37 21.65
CA LEU A 499 9.67 23.65 20.92
C LEU A 499 10.71 23.74 19.80
N ARG A 500 11.79 22.94 19.82
CA ARG A 500 12.74 22.85 18.70
C ARG A 500 12.18 22.03 17.54
N HIS A 501 11.29 21.08 17.80
CA HIS A 501 10.79 20.15 16.79
C HIS A 501 9.41 20.48 16.25
N VAL A 502 8.57 21.20 17.02
CA VAL A 502 7.23 21.61 16.61
C VAL A 502 6.98 23.09 16.87
N ARG A 503 6.23 23.71 15.96
CA ARG A 503 5.83 25.11 16.07
C ARG A 503 4.47 25.22 16.78
N ILE A 504 4.41 26.05 17.83
CA ILE A 504 3.13 26.50 18.41
C ILE A 504 2.57 27.60 17.52
N ARG A 505 1.38 27.39 16.98
CA ARG A 505 0.69 28.32 16.08
C ARG A 505 -0.44 29.02 16.84
N GLY A 506 -0.62 30.31 16.56
CA GLY A 506 -1.62 31.16 17.24
C GLY A 506 -1.02 31.96 18.40
N MET A 507 -1.46 33.21 18.55
CA MET A 507 -0.99 34.11 19.60
C MET A 507 -1.43 33.63 20.98
N THR A 508 -2.72 33.29 21.12
CA THR A 508 -3.33 32.76 22.36
C THR A 508 -2.54 31.58 22.93
N ALA A 509 -2.23 30.60 22.08
CA ALA A 509 -1.48 29.40 22.49
C ALA A 509 -0.05 29.72 22.94
N GLN A 510 0.64 30.65 22.27
CA GLN A 510 1.96 31.09 22.70
C GLN A 510 1.93 31.89 24.00
N LEU A 511 0.88 32.68 24.23
CA LEU A 511 0.67 33.38 25.51
C LEU A 511 0.41 32.37 26.64
N ARG A 512 -0.49 31.40 26.43
CA ARG A 512 -0.73 30.31 27.39
C ARG A 512 0.55 29.57 27.77
N LEU A 513 1.37 29.19 26.79
CA LEU A 513 2.67 28.56 27.04
C LEU A 513 3.52 29.39 28.02
N LEU A 514 3.65 30.69 27.77
CA LEU A 514 4.51 31.58 28.56
C LEU A 514 3.91 31.86 29.94
N LEU A 515 2.59 32.01 30.05
CA LEU A 515 1.88 32.13 31.33
C LEU A 515 2.07 30.87 32.19
N ASN A 516 1.90 29.68 31.61
CA ASN A 516 2.12 28.41 32.32
C ASN A 516 3.57 28.25 32.80
N LEU A 517 4.54 28.61 31.95
CA LEU A 517 5.95 28.62 32.33
C LEU A 517 6.20 29.61 33.47
N TRP A 518 5.59 30.79 33.41
CA TRP A 518 5.67 31.82 34.44
C TRP A 518 5.12 31.33 35.78
N HIS A 519 3.93 30.75 35.82
CA HIS A 519 3.30 30.28 37.05
C HIS A 519 4.08 29.16 37.73
N ARG A 520 4.67 28.25 36.95
CA ARG A 520 5.35 27.07 37.49
C ARG A 520 6.81 27.32 37.87
N HIS A 521 7.51 28.09 37.04
CA HIS A 521 8.98 28.24 37.12
C HIS A 521 9.42 29.70 37.29
N GLY A 522 8.47 30.64 37.36
CA GLY A 522 8.72 32.05 37.60
C GLY A 522 9.13 32.86 36.36
N PRO A 523 9.24 34.19 36.50
CA PRO A 523 9.63 35.10 35.42
C PRO A 523 11.02 34.81 34.83
N GLY A 524 11.95 34.29 35.64
CA GLY A 524 13.30 33.94 35.19
C GLY A 524 13.30 32.85 34.12
N ALA A 525 12.48 31.81 34.29
CA ALA A 525 12.38 30.73 33.29
C ALA A 525 11.81 31.22 31.95
N VAL A 526 10.88 32.18 31.99
CA VAL A 526 10.32 32.84 30.80
C VAL A 526 11.39 33.69 30.11
N ALA A 527 12.13 34.49 30.87
CA ALA A 527 13.25 35.28 30.35
C ALA A 527 14.31 34.38 29.68
N ASP A 528 14.68 33.27 30.33
CA ASP A 528 15.63 32.30 29.79
C ASP A 528 15.13 31.67 28.49
N LEU A 529 13.84 31.31 28.40
CA LEU A 529 13.25 30.75 27.18
C LEU A 529 13.29 31.75 26.02
N LEU A 530 12.95 33.02 26.31
CA LEU A 530 12.97 34.09 25.31
C LEU A 530 14.41 34.40 24.87
N ALA A 531 15.38 34.39 25.78
CA ALA A 531 16.79 34.63 25.48
C ALA A 531 17.48 33.48 24.73
N ALA A 532 17.02 32.24 24.91
CA ALA A 532 17.64 31.06 24.30
C ALA A 532 17.54 31.00 22.75
N GLU A 533 16.78 31.91 22.12
CA GLU A 533 16.57 31.99 20.66
C GLU A 533 16.46 30.62 19.99
N LEU A 534 15.56 29.78 20.51
CA LEU A 534 15.39 28.41 20.02
C LEU A 534 15.18 28.40 18.50
N LYS A 535 16.11 27.76 17.79
CA LYS A 535 16.00 27.52 16.34
C LYS A 535 15.22 26.24 16.12
N GLY A 536 14.16 26.34 15.29
CA GLY A 536 13.41 25.17 14.86
C GLY A 536 14.30 24.24 14.04
N ALA A 537 14.34 22.96 14.40
CA ALA A 537 15.05 21.93 13.63
C ALA A 537 14.37 21.69 12.28
N ASN A 538 13.03 21.81 12.25
CA ASN A 538 12.19 21.45 11.10
C ASN A 538 11.41 22.64 10.51
N PHE A 539 11.70 23.86 10.96
CA PHE A 539 11.01 25.07 10.48
C PHE A 539 11.90 26.30 10.64
N SER A 540 11.79 27.25 9.69
CA SER A 540 12.60 28.47 9.64
C SER A 540 12.04 29.63 10.46
N ALA A 541 10.76 29.59 10.81
CA ALA A 541 10.11 30.65 11.59
C ALA A 541 10.56 30.62 13.07
N ALA A 542 10.47 31.77 13.74
CA ALA A 542 10.70 31.84 15.18
C ALA A 542 9.68 31.00 15.97
N VAL A 543 10.15 30.33 17.04
CA VAL A 543 9.30 29.54 17.97
C VAL A 543 8.23 30.41 18.61
N ILE A 544 8.63 31.57 19.14
CA ILE A 544 7.75 32.60 19.69
C ILE A 544 7.72 33.77 18.71
N THR A 545 6.52 34.22 18.37
CA THR A 545 6.35 35.34 17.42
C THR A 545 6.87 36.64 18.03
N PRO A 546 7.40 37.58 17.22
CA PRO A 546 7.87 38.87 17.71
C PRO A 546 6.81 39.67 18.49
N ALA A 547 5.53 39.54 18.11
CA ALA A 547 4.44 40.22 18.81
C ALA A 547 4.25 39.69 20.24
N VAL A 548 4.17 38.37 20.41
CA VAL A 548 4.07 37.72 21.72
C VAL A 548 5.30 38.02 22.57
N ARG A 549 6.49 37.90 21.97
CA ARG A 549 7.77 38.20 22.63
C ARG A 549 7.78 39.60 23.22
N ARG A 550 7.54 40.64 22.40
CA ARG A 550 7.56 42.04 22.86
C ARG A 550 6.57 42.29 24.00
N ARG A 551 5.40 41.68 23.92
CA ARG A 551 4.35 41.82 24.93
C ARG A 551 4.78 41.25 26.28
N VAL A 552 5.41 40.09 26.30
CA VAL A 552 5.87 39.43 27.53
C VAL A 552 7.16 40.07 28.07
N GLU A 553 8.06 40.51 27.19
CA GLU A 553 9.26 41.28 27.58
C GLU A 553 8.89 42.60 28.25
N ALA A 554 7.83 43.27 27.80
CA ALA A 554 7.31 44.48 28.46
C ALA A 554 6.88 44.20 29.91
N ILE A 555 6.18 43.10 30.16
CA ILE A 555 5.77 42.69 31.52
C ILE A 555 6.99 42.33 32.37
N LEU A 556 7.98 41.63 31.81
CA LEU A 556 9.24 41.30 32.50
C LEU A 556 10.03 42.54 32.91
N ALA A 557 9.97 43.62 32.12
CA ALA A 557 10.68 44.87 32.37
C ALA A 557 10.06 45.71 33.51
N VAL A 558 8.81 45.48 33.89
CA VAL A 558 8.15 46.20 35.00
C VAL A 558 8.87 45.86 36.31
N THR A 559 9.44 46.86 36.99
CA THR A 559 10.22 46.68 38.23
C THR A 559 9.35 46.59 39.48
N ASP A 560 8.18 47.24 39.49
CA ASP A 560 7.21 47.15 40.58
C ASP A 560 6.48 45.79 40.57
N PRO A 561 6.58 44.97 41.63
CA PRO A 561 5.88 43.70 41.71
C PRO A 561 4.35 43.81 41.62
N ALA A 562 3.75 44.89 42.15
CA ALA A 562 2.30 45.06 42.14
C ALA A 562 1.79 45.39 40.73
N GLU A 563 2.43 46.34 40.04
CA GLU A 563 2.15 46.64 38.65
C GLU A 563 2.38 45.42 37.74
N ARG A 564 3.47 44.68 37.94
CA ARG A 564 3.76 43.46 37.16
C ARG A 564 2.66 42.41 37.34
N ALA A 565 2.21 42.17 38.57
CA ALA A 565 1.13 41.24 38.85
C ALA A 565 -0.19 41.68 38.20
N ALA A 566 -0.49 42.99 38.20
CA ALA A 566 -1.68 43.51 37.54
C ALA A 566 -1.64 43.33 36.02
N GLN A 567 -0.50 43.61 35.37
CA GLN A 567 -0.34 43.39 33.93
C GLN A 567 -0.39 41.91 33.55
N LEU A 568 0.19 41.04 34.38
CA LEU A 568 0.12 39.58 34.20
C LEU A 568 -1.33 39.08 34.31
N GLY A 569 -2.06 39.51 35.35
CA GLY A 569 -3.48 39.16 35.53
C GLY A 569 -4.38 39.66 34.39
N ALA A 570 -4.08 40.83 33.81
CA ALA A 570 -4.78 41.31 32.61
C ALA A 570 -4.50 40.41 31.38
N LEU A 571 -3.25 39.97 31.20
CA LEU A 571 -2.88 39.06 30.12
C LEU A 571 -3.52 37.67 30.28
N GLU A 572 -3.61 37.18 31.51
CA GLU A 572 -4.32 35.95 31.85
C GLU A 572 -5.80 36.06 31.53
N ALA A 573 -6.46 37.15 31.93
CA ALA A 573 -7.87 37.38 31.66
C ALA A 573 -8.17 37.45 30.16
N GLU A 574 -7.33 38.10 29.37
CA GLU A 574 -7.44 38.13 27.90
C GLU A 574 -7.26 36.74 27.29
N THR A 575 -6.22 36.02 27.70
CA THR A 575 -5.94 34.67 27.19
C THR A 575 -7.09 33.72 27.54
N ALA A 576 -7.61 33.77 28.77
CA ALA A 576 -8.74 32.96 29.22
C ALA A 576 -10.04 33.31 28.47
N ALA A 577 -10.28 34.59 28.19
CA ALA A 577 -11.42 35.02 27.40
C ALA A 577 -11.35 34.48 25.96
N GLU A 578 -10.17 34.50 25.32
CA GLU A 578 -9.98 33.93 23.98
C GLU A 578 -10.06 32.39 23.96
N GLU A 579 -9.69 31.72 25.05
CA GLU A 579 -9.79 30.26 25.17
C GLU A 579 -11.19 29.77 25.56
N SER A 580 -12.02 30.63 26.15
CA SER A 580 -13.41 30.30 26.55
C SER A 580 -14.26 29.80 25.38
N PRO A 581 -15.34 29.03 25.64
CA PRO A 581 -16.30 28.64 24.61
C PRO A 581 -16.77 29.84 23.78
N GLU A 582 -17.14 30.95 24.42
CA GLU A 582 -17.61 32.17 23.76
C GLU A 582 -16.54 32.79 22.86
N GLY A 583 -15.29 32.84 23.33
CA GLY A 583 -14.15 33.29 22.54
C GLY A 583 -13.91 32.40 21.32
N GLN A 584 -14.03 31.08 21.48
CA GLN A 584 -13.92 30.12 20.39
C GLN A 584 -15.09 30.22 19.40
N PHE A 585 -16.31 30.49 19.85
CA PHE A 585 -17.46 30.71 18.97
C PHE A 585 -17.26 31.97 18.13
N ALA A 586 -16.87 33.08 18.77
CA ALA A 586 -16.56 34.33 18.09
C ALA A 586 -15.46 34.13 17.04
N LEU A 587 -14.43 33.36 17.39
CA LEU A 587 -13.34 33.02 16.49
C LEU A 587 -13.77 32.16 15.29
N LEU A 588 -14.63 31.15 15.51
CA LEU A 588 -15.16 30.29 14.46
C LEU A 588 -16.11 31.05 13.53
N ARG A 589 -16.84 32.05 14.04
CA ARG A 589 -17.75 32.89 13.25
C ARG A 589 -17.08 34.09 12.59
N ALA A 590 -15.89 34.47 13.04
CA ALA A 590 -15.16 35.58 12.44
C ALA A 590 -14.89 35.28 10.96
N GLU A 591 -15.27 36.22 10.08
CA GLU A 591 -14.89 36.16 8.66
C GLU A 591 -13.36 36.25 8.55
N ARG A 592 -12.72 35.14 8.18
CA ARG A 592 -11.27 35.07 8.01
C ARG A 592 -10.94 34.52 6.64
N THR A 593 -10.09 35.21 5.91
CA THR A 593 -9.60 34.75 4.59
C THR A 593 -8.77 33.46 4.65
N ASP A 594 -8.31 33.03 5.83
CA ASP A 594 -7.53 31.80 6.01
C ASP A 594 -8.01 30.97 7.22
N HIS A 595 -9.18 30.36 7.08
CA HIS A 595 -9.71 29.40 8.06
C HIS A 595 -8.86 28.12 8.17
N THR A 596 -7.99 27.81 7.18
CA THR A 596 -7.06 26.69 7.31
C THR A 596 -6.04 26.94 8.41
N ASN A 597 -5.56 28.17 8.54
CA ASN A 597 -4.66 28.53 9.62
C ASN A 597 -5.31 28.43 10.99
N LEU A 598 -6.61 28.69 11.11
CA LEU A 598 -7.35 28.58 12.37
C LEU A 598 -7.21 27.19 13.01
N PHE A 599 -7.42 26.11 12.24
CA PHE A 599 -7.32 24.74 12.74
C PHE A 599 -5.88 24.20 12.76
N LYS A 600 -4.95 24.93 12.13
CA LYS A 600 -3.52 24.74 12.33
C LYS A 600 -3.05 25.39 13.64
N GLU A 601 -3.80 26.32 14.23
CA GLU A 601 -3.46 26.88 15.54
C GLU A 601 -3.50 25.81 16.61
N THR A 602 -2.62 25.96 17.58
CA THR A 602 -2.42 25.02 18.69
C THR A 602 -3.46 25.31 19.77
N ARG A 603 -4.74 25.03 19.48
CA ARG A 603 -5.87 25.29 20.38
C ARG A 603 -6.42 24.01 21.01
N LEU A 604 -6.89 24.14 22.25
CA LEU A 604 -7.75 23.15 22.88
C LEU A 604 -9.20 23.56 22.62
N TRP A 605 -9.90 22.76 21.83
CA TRP A 605 -11.27 23.09 21.44
C TRP A 605 -12.27 22.61 22.50
N HIS A 606 -13.23 23.47 22.84
CA HIS A 606 -14.37 23.11 23.68
C HIS A 606 -15.43 22.38 22.86
N TRP A 607 -15.11 21.18 22.37
CA TRP A 607 -15.92 20.46 21.39
C TRP A 607 -17.39 20.28 21.81
N ASP A 608 -17.67 19.94 23.06
CA ASP A 608 -19.05 19.79 23.55
C ASP A 608 -19.83 21.09 23.47
N ALA A 609 -19.20 22.22 23.82
CA ALA A 609 -19.80 23.54 23.73
C ALA A 609 -19.97 23.98 22.27
N ILE A 610 -19.01 23.67 21.40
CA ILE A 610 -19.08 23.95 19.96
C ILE A 610 -20.19 23.15 19.28
N VAL A 611 -20.38 21.88 19.66
CA VAL A 611 -21.49 21.04 19.18
C VAL A 611 -22.82 21.62 19.64
N ALA A 612 -22.96 21.95 20.93
CA ALA A 612 -24.17 22.57 21.46
C ALA A 612 -24.49 23.90 20.74
N GLU A 613 -23.47 24.70 20.50
CA GLU A 613 -23.60 25.97 19.78
C GLU A 613 -23.97 25.77 18.31
N HIS A 614 -23.36 24.81 17.60
CA HIS A 614 -23.73 24.47 16.22
C HIS A 614 -25.20 24.02 16.11
N ARG A 615 -25.69 23.25 17.09
CA ARG A 615 -27.11 22.85 17.15
C ARG A 615 -28.04 24.05 17.37
N ARG A 616 -27.61 25.04 18.17
CA ARG A 616 -28.37 26.27 18.42
C ARG A 616 -28.35 27.20 17.21
N GLU A 617 -27.18 27.38 16.62
CA GLU A 617 -26.91 28.29 15.52
C GLU A 617 -25.79 27.70 14.64
N PRO A 618 -26.13 27.12 13.48
CA PRO A 618 -25.18 26.40 12.65
C PRO A 618 -23.91 27.19 12.32
N LEU A 619 -22.76 26.58 12.59
CA LEU A 619 -21.45 27.07 12.15
C LEU A 619 -21.41 27.25 10.62
N PRO A 620 -20.64 28.24 10.11
CA PRO A 620 -20.48 28.44 8.67
C PRO A 620 -19.98 27.19 7.93
N ASP A 621 -20.51 26.94 6.72
CA ASP A 621 -20.12 25.79 5.90
C ASP A 621 -18.60 25.65 5.67
N PRO A 622 -17.84 26.73 5.38
CA PRO A 622 -16.38 26.64 5.27
C PRO A 622 -15.70 26.14 6.54
N ILE A 623 -16.23 26.51 7.70
CA ILE A 623 -15.70 26.10 9.00
C ILE A 623 -15.99 24.62 9.22
N LEU A 624 -17.22 24.17 8.96
CA LEU A 624 -17.58 22.75 9.05
C LEU A 624 -16.70 21.88 8.15
N ALA A 625 -16.44 22.34 6.92
CA ALA A 625 -15.57 21.65 5.98
C ALA A 625 -14.13 21.49 6.50
N VAL A 626 -13.58 22.48 7.23
CA VAL A 626 -12.26 22.34 7.87
C VAL A 626 -12.33 21.46 9.10
N ILE A 627 -13.33 21.68 9.97
CA ILE A 627 -13.54 20.93 11.20
C ILE A 627 -13.60 19.43 10.90
N ALA A 628 -14.30 19.01 9.86
CA ALA A 628 -14.43 17.60 9.50
C ALA A 628 -13.09 16.89 9.20
N THR A 629 -12.02 17.64 8.93
CA THR A 629 -10.67 17.08 8.71
C THR A 629 -9.81 17.02 9.98
N GLY A 630 -10.28 17.63 11.07
CA GLY A 630 -9.57 17.72 12.34
C GLY A 630 -9.54 16.40 13.11
N ARG A 631 -8.56 16.26 14.01
CA ARG A 631 -8.53 15.18 14.99
C ARG A 631 -9.41 15.51 16.18
N GLU A 632 -9.98 14.49 16.82
CA GLU A 632 -10.82 14.60 18.03
C GLU A 632 -12.12 15.37 17.84
N VAL A 633 -12.51 15.63 16.59
CA VAL A 633 -13.74 16.31 16.24
C VAL A 633 -14.92 15.36 16.48
N PRO A 634 -15.97 15.79 17.20
CA PRO A 634 -17.17 14.97 17.38
C PRO A 634 -17.78 14.54 16.05
N ALA A 635 -18.23 13.28 15.98
CA ALA A 635 -18.76 12.67 14.76
C ALA A 635 -19.87 13.51 14.11
N GLU A 636 -20.71 14.19 14.90
CA GLU A 636 -21.75 15.09 14.40
C GLU A 636 -21.20 16.23 13.54
N LEU A 637 -20.10 16.88 13.95
CA LEU A 637 -19.49 17.96 13.16
C LEU A 637 -18.72 17.41 11.95
N VAL A 638 -18.15 16.19 12.07
CA VAL A 638 -17.54 15.50 10.92
C VAL A 638 -18.60 15.22 9.86
N GLU A 639 -19.75 14.67 10.26
CA GLU A 639 -20.86 14.36 9.36
C GLU A 639 -21.49 15.62 8.75
N ALA A 640 -21.62 16.69 9.53
CA ALA A 640 -22.11 17.97 9.04
C ALA A 640 -21.14 18.64 8.04
N GLY A 641 -19.84 18.44 8.21
CA GLY A 641 -18.80 19.07 7.38
C GLY A 641 -18.34 18.24 6.18
N ARG A 642 -18.52 16.92 6.16
CA ARG A 642 -18.04 16.06 5.06
C ARG A 642 -18.67 16.40 3.71
N THR A 643 -19.86 16.97 3.71
CA THR A 643 -20.59 17.38 2.50
C THR A 643 -20.36 18.85 2.14
N LYS A 644 -19.40 19.52 2.79
CA LYS A 644 -19.17 20.95 2.64
C LYS A 644 -17.85 21.19 1.88
N LEU A 645 -17.86 22.21 1.03
CA LEU A 645 -16.67 22.63 0.29
C LEU A 645 -15.87 23.66 1.08
N ARG A 646 -14.55 23.62 0.94
CA ARG A 646 -13.64 24.63 1.47
C ARG A 646 -13.39 25.68 0.37
N PRO A 647 -13.80 26.94 0.52
CA PRO A 647 -13.68 27.97 -0.52
C PRO A 647 -12.25 28.16 -1.06
N TRP A 648 -11.22 27.93 -0.25
CA TRP A 648 -9.82 28.11 -0.66
C TRP A 648 -9.16 26.83 -1.22
N ASP A 649 -9.88 25.70 -1.30
CA ASP A 649 -9.32 24.49 -1.93
C ASP A 649 -9.14 24.68 -3.45
N SER A 650 -10.03 25.47 -4.05
CA SER A 650 -9.96 25.84 -5.45
C SER A 650 -10.78 27.10 -5.71
N GLU A 651 -10.47 27.81 -6.80
CA GLU A 651 -11.27 28.94 -7.28
C GLU A 651 -12.74 28.54 -7.47
N GLN A 652 -12.99 27.32 -7.96
CA GLN A 652 -14.34 26.77 -8.16
C GLN A 652 -15.11 26.65 -6.84
N ALA A 653 -14.45 26.22 -5.76
CA ALA A 653 -15.09 26.15 -4.45
C ALA A 653 -15.43 27.55 -3.90
N ALA A 654 -14.57 28.55 -4.13
CA ALA A 654 -14.85 29.95 -3.79
C ALA A 654 -16.04 30.50 -4.57
N GLU A 655 -16.10 30.25 -5.87
CA GLU A 655 -17.21 30.68 -6.73
C GLU A 655 -18.55 30.06 -6.32
N HIS A 656 -18.55 28.76 -5.96
CA HIS A 656 -19.74 28.09 -5.44
C HIS A 656 -20.18 28.71 -4.11
N ALA A 657 -19.24 29.00 -3.21
CA ALA A 657 -19.53 29.70 -1.96
C ALA A 657 -20.07 31.12 -2.17
N ALA A 658 -19.72 31.78 -3.28
CA ALA A 658 -20.26 33.06 -3.70
C ALA A 658 -21.64 32.95 -4.40
N GLY A 659 -22.20 31.74 -4.50
CA GLY A 659 -23.55 31.50 -5.04
C GLY A 659 -23.61 31.17 -6.54
N ARG A 660 -22.47 30.97 -7.22
CA ARG A 660 -22.48 30.48 -8.61
C ARG A 660 -22.90 29.02 -8.65
N SER A 661 -23.69 28.66 -9.68
CA SER A 661 -24.13 27.28 -9.90
C SER A 661 -22.97 26.39 -10.36
N VAL A 662 -23.11 25.07 -10.16
CA VAL A 662 -22.11 24.09 -10.61
C VAL A 662 -21.92 24.17 -12.13
N GLU A 663 -23.00 24.37 -12.87
CA GLU A 663 -23.00 24.45 -14.33
C GLU A 663 -22.20 25.66 -14.83
N GLU A 664 -22.39 26.83 -14.20
CA GLU A 664 -21.63 28.04 -14.52
C GLU A 664 -20.15 27.88 -14.19
N ILE A 665 -19.82 27.29 -13.04
CA ILE A 665 -18.45 27.09 -12.59
C ILE A 665 -17.72 26.11 -13.51
N ALA A 666 -18.37 24.97 -13.78
CA ALA A 666 -17.88 23.91 -14.62
C ALA A 666 -17.56 24.41 -16.05
N GLY A 667 -18.35 25.35 -16.57
CA GLY A 667 -18.15 25.95 -17.89
C GLY A 667 -17.06 27.03 -17.97
N THR A 668 -16.47 27.46 -16.85
CA THR A 668 -15.48 28.55 -16.82
C THR A 668 -14.04 28.13 -16.51
N VAL A 669 -13.78 26.84 -16.30
CA VAL A 669 -12.46 26.33 -15.93
C VAL A 669 -11.48 26.43 -17.11
N ARG A 670 -10.41 27.20 -16.96
CA ARG A 670 -9.40 27.41 -18.01
C ARG A 670 -8.30 26.34 -17.97
N GLU A 671 -7.73 26.04 -19.15
CA GLU A 671 -6.53 25.23 -19.26
C GLU A 671 -5.38 25.80 -18.40
N GLY A 672 -4.72 24.93 -17.63
CA GLY A 672 -3.58 25.30 -16.77
C GLY A 672 -3.85 25.24 -15.27
N VAL A 673 -5.10 25.10 -14.83
CA VAL A 673 -5.42 24.77 -13.42
C VAL A 673 -5.04 23.30 -13.19
N GLN A 674 -3.81 23.07 -12.73
CA GLN A 674 -3.10 21.78 -12.76
C GLN A 674 -3.74 20.60 -12.01
N TYR A 675 -4.88 20.74 -11.35
CA TYR A 675 -5.48 19.64 -10.60
C TYR A 675 -7.01 19.71 -10.67
N GLY A 676 -7.65 18.73 -11.32
CA GLY A 676 -9.11 18.52 -11.22
C GLY A 676 -9.56 18.03 -9.83
N GLY A 677 -8.78 18.30 -8.78
CA GLY A 677 -9.15 18.04 -7.40
C GLY A 677 -10.50 18.66 -7.02
N TRP A 678 -10.92 19.75 -7.68
CA TRP A 678 -12.24 20.34 -7.49
C TRP A 678 -13.38 19.38 -7.90
N ILE A 679 -13.23 18.60 -8.99
CA ILE A 679 -14.23 17.61 -9.41
C ILE A 679 -14.43 16.58 -8.30
N THR A 680 -13.32 16.07 -7.77
CA THR A 680 -13.35 15.09 -6.68
C THR A 680 -14.00 15.69 -5.42
N ALA A 681 -13.64 16.93 -5.08
CA ALA A 681 -14.22 17.62 -3.93
C ALA A 681 -15.73 17.86 -4.10
N PHE A 682 -16.19 18.28 -5.29
CA PHE A 682 -17.60 18.55 -5.56
C PHE A 682 -18.45 17.26 -5.55
N ILE A 683 -17.95 16.17 -6.15
CA ILE A 683 -18.62 14.86 -6.07
C ILE A 683 -18.66 14.35 -4.63
N ALA A 684 -17.53 14.39 -3.91
CA ALA A 684 -17.46 13.91 -2.52
C ALA A 684 -18.37 14.73 -1.59
N ALA A 685 -18.51 16.03 -1.86
CA ALA A 685 -19.41 16.91 -1.12
C ALA A 685 -20.89 16.75 -1.53
N GLY A 686 -21.20 15.99 -2.59
CA GLY A 686 -22.55 15.88 -3.14
C GLY A 686 -23.05 17.15 -3.82
N VAL A 687 -22.16 18.09 -4.13
CA VAL A 687 -22.47 19.37 -4.78
C VAL A 687 -22.69 19.19 -6.28
N ALA A 688 -21.93 18.29 -6.91
CA ALA A 688 -22.09 17.95 -8.32
C ALA A 688 -22.42 16.47 -8.50
N THR A 689 -23.06 16.15 -9.61
CA THR A 689 -23.24 14.79 -10.11
C THR A 689 -22.43 14.56 -11.38
N TRP A 690 -22.09 13.30 -11.67
CA TRP A 690 -21.38 12.97 -12.91
C TRP A 690 -22.12 13.40 -14.19
N PRO A 691 -23.46 13.25 -14.31
CA PRO A 691 -24.18 13.79 -15.47
C PRO A 691 -24.02 15.30 -15.66
N GLN A 692 -24.05 16.10 -14.59
CA GLN A 692 -23.82 17.55 -14.67
C GLN A 692 -22.41 17.85 -15.17
N LEU A 693 -21.39 17.21 -14.58
CA LEU A 693 -20.00 17.43 -14.98
C LEU A 693 -19.74 17.03 -16.44
N LEU A 694 -20.30 15.92 -16.91
CA LEU A 694 -20.16 15.51 -18.30
C LEU A 694 -20.79 16.50 -19.29
N ARG A 695 -21.86 17.20 -18.89
CA ARG A 695 -22.57 18.17 -19.73
C ARG A 695 -21.98 19.57 -19.71
N HIS A 696 -21.38 19.98 -18.60
CA HIS A 696 -21.00 21.37 -18.38
C HIS A 696 -19.52 21.59 -18.10
N ALA A 697 -18.78 20.60 -17.61
CA ALA A 697 -17.40 20.79 -17.22
C ALA A 697 -16.45 20.78 -18.42
N VAL A 698 -15.65 21.84 -18.49
CA VAL A 698 -14.62 22.05 -19.52
C VAL A 698 -13.20 21.98 -18.92
N PRO A 699 -12.18 21.55 -19.68
CA PRO A 699 -12.30 20.83 -20.95
C PRO A 699 -12.70 19.35 -20.73
N ALA A 700 -13.28 18.71 -21.76
CA ALA A 700 -13.69 17.31 -21.73
C ALA A 700 -12.60 16.36 -21.24
N GLY A 701 -11.33 16.62 -21.62
CA GLY A 701 -10.17 15.86 -21.18
C GLY A 701 -10.03 15.76 -19.66
N LEU A 702 -10.29 16.84 -18.93
CA LEU A 702 -10.17 16.91 -17.47
C LEU A 702 -11.15 15.96 -16.76
N VAL A 703 -12.40 15.92 -17.24
CA VAL A 703 -13.46 15.07 -16.68
C VAL A 703 -13.18 13.60 -16.97
N LEU A 704 -12.79 13.29 -18.21
CA LEU A 704 -12.48 11.92 -18.63
C LEU A 704 -11.23 11.36 -17.95
N GLU A 705 -10.25 12.20 -17.64
CA GLU A 705 -9.08 11.81 -16.84
C GLU A 705 -9.50 11.40 -15.42
N HIS A 706 -10.41 12.15 -14.78
CA HIS A 706 -10.92 11.81 -13.45
C HIS A 706 -11.68 10.47 -13.47
N ILE A 707 -12.57 10.27 -14.45
CA ILE A 707 -13.32 9.00 -14.57
C ILE A 707 -12.36 7.81 -14.76
N GLY A 708 -11.31 7.99 -15.57
CA GLY A 708 -10.34 6.94 -15.94
C GLY A 708 -9.14 6.78 -15.01
N GLY A 709 -9.05 7.57 -13.94
CA GLY A 709 -7.93 7.58 -12.99
C GLY A 709 -7.83 6.29 -12.16
N SER A 710 -6.71 6.12 -11.45
CA SER A 710 -6.42 4.92 -10.64
C SER A 710 -7.40 4.68 -9.50
N ALA A 711 -8.04 5.73 -8.98
CA ALA A 711 -9.08 5.62 -7.96
C ALA A 711 -10.36 4.97 -8.51
N GLY A 712 -10.62 5.11 -9.82
CA GLY A 712 -11.77 4.57 -10.55
C GLY A 712 -13.11 5.07 -10.02
N HIS A 713 -13.83 5.88 -10.80
CA HIS A 713 -15.18 6.32 -10.42
C HIS A 713 -16.24 5.49 -11.19
N PRO A 714 -16.78 4.39 -10.60
CA PRO A 714 -17.73 3.53 -11.29
C PRO A 714 -19.01 4.29 -11.69
N GLU A 715 -19.48 5.20 -10.83
CA GLU A 715 -20.64 6.06 -11.12
C GLU A 715 -20.37 7.00 -12.30
N GLY A 716 -19.17 7.57 -12.39
CA GLY A 716 -18.76 8.39 -13.52
C GLY A 716 -18.68 7.61 -14.83
N ARG A 717 -18.19 6.36 -14.77
CA ARG A 717 -18.19 5.46 -15.94
C ARG A 717 -19.60 5.08 -16.38
N ALA A 718 -20.51 4.82 -15.44
CA ALA A 718 -21.91 4.54 -15.75
C ALA A 718 -22.61 5.76 -16.37
N ALA A 719 -22.41 6.96 -15.81
CA ALA A 719 -22.95 8.19 -16.37
C ALA A 719 -22.39 8.50 -17.76
N LEU A 720 -21.09 8.26 -17.98
CA LEU A 720 -20.49 8.39 -19.30
C LEU A 720 -21.11 7.40 -20.29
N ALA A 721 -21.21 6.12 -19.93
CA ALA A 721 -21.85 5.11 -20.78
C ALA A 721 -23.30 5.48 -21.14
N ALA A 722 -24.08 6.00 -20.19
CA ALA A 722 -25.44 6.49 -20.47
C ALA A 722 -25.44 7.64 -21.49
N LEU A 723 -24.56 8.63 -21.31
CA LEU A 723 -24.40 9.75 -22.26
C LEU A 723 -24.04 9.26 -23.67
N LEU A 724 -23.14 8.27 -23.77
CA LEU A 724 -22.75 7.71 -25.06
C LEU A 724 -23.90 6.93 -25.71
N ALA A 725 -24.69 6.19 -24.93
CA ALA A 725 -25.86 5.47 -25.44
C ALA A 725 -26.94 6.41 -25.98
N GLU A 726 -27.10 7.60 -25.40
CA GLU A 726 -28.02 8.64 -25.89
C GLU A 726 -27.55 9.27 -27.20
N GLY A 727 -26.24 9.49 -27.36
CA GLY A 727 -25.70 10.32 -28.45
C GLY A 727 -25.14 9.57 -29.66
N TRP A 728 -24.70 8.32 -29.53
CA TRP A 728 -23.85 7.69 -30.54
C TRP A 728 -24.49 6.59 -31.39
N ASP A 729 -25.62 6.01 -31.00
CA ASP A 729 -26.25 4.85 -31.68
C ASP A 729 -25.26 3.71 -32.07
N GLY A 730 -24.11 3.63 -31.36
CA GLY A 730 -23.04 2.67 -31.64
C GLY A 730 -22.03 3.06 -32.74
N ASP A 731 -21.99 4.30 -33.23
CA ASP A 731 -21.02 4.73 -34.25
C ASP A 731 -19.58 4.82 -33.71
N LEU A 732 -18.74 3.89 -34.18
CA LEU A 732 -17.35 3.74 -33.77
C LEU A 732 -16.43 4.83 -34.33
N ASP A 733 -16.77 5.44 -35.47
CA ASP A 733 -15.98 6.53 -36.03
C ASP A 733 -16.16 7.80 -35.20
N ALA A 734 -17.37 8.04 -34.69
CA ALA A 734 -17.62 9.13 -33.76
C ALA A 734 -16.81 8.95 -32.46
N ILE A 735 -16.71 7.73 -31.95
CA ILE A 735 -15.86 7.41 -30.78
C ILE A 735 -14.39 7.68 -31.09
N ALA A 736 -13.90 7.23 -32.25
CA ALA A 736 -12.51 7.38 -32.65
C ALA A 736 -12.13 8.86 -32.81
N LEU A 737 -13.00 9.63 -33.49
CA LEU A 737 -12.85 11.07 -33.65
C LEU A 737 -12.87 11.78 -32.29
N ALA A 738 -13.86 11.47 -31.45
CA ALA A 738 -13.94 12.04 -30.11
C ALA A 738 -12.64 11.75 -29.32
N ALA A 739 -12.16 10.50 -29.33
CA ALA A 739 -10.93 10.09 -28.65
C ALA A 739 -9.69 10.87 -29.13
N GLY A 740 -9.59 11.14 -30.44
CA GLY A 740 -8.54 11.99 -31.02
C GLY A 740 -8.63 13.44 -30.56
N LEU A 741 -9.84 13.97 -30.42
CA LEU A 741 -10.09 15.36 -30.02
C LEU A 741 -9.99 15.58 -28.50
N VAL A 742 -10.21 14.56 -27.65
CA VAL A 742 -10.32 14.68 -26.17
C VAL A 742 -9.25 15.59 -25.55
N ARG A 743 -8.01 15.50 -26.01
CA ARG A 743 -6.88 16.21 -25.40
C ARG A 743 -7.00 17.72 -25.53
N ASP A 744 -7.42 18.17 -26.72
CA ASP A 744 -7.37 19.58 -27.10
C ASP A 744 -8.79 20.16 -27.28
N TYR A 745 -9.83 19.38 -26.95
CA TYR A 745 -11.22 19.80 -27.07
C TYR A 745 -11.61 20.71 -25.88
N PRO A 746 -11.91 22.01 -26.14
CA PRO A 746 -12.14 22.98 -25.08
C PRO A 746 -13.53 22.88 -24.46
N GLY A 747 -14.49 22.21 -25.13
CA GLY A 747 -15.86 22.06 -24.65
C GLY A 747 -16.06 20.88 -23.69
N PRO A 748 -17.29 20.67 -23.19
CA PRO A 748 -17.63 19.58 -22.29
C PRO A 748 -17.74 18.23 -23.03
N VAL A 749 -17.79 17.13 -22.28
CA VAL A 749 -17.85 15.77 -22.85
C VAL A 749 -19.12 15.58 -23.70
N ALA A 750 -20.27 16.09 -23.28
CA ALA A 750 -21.51 15.98 -24.06
C ALA A 750 -21.44 16.71 -25.41
N GLU A 751 -20.78 17.87 -25.47
CA GLU A 751 -20.57 18.59 -26.72
C GLU A 751 -19.59 17.84 -27.62
N LEU A 752 -18.49 17.32 -27.06
CA LEU A 752 -17.53 16.47 -27.79
C LEU A 752 -18.23 15.28 -28.45
N VAL A 753 -19.10 14.59 -27.70
CA VAL A 753 -19.92 13.46 -28.17
C VAL A 753 -20.80 13.89 -29.35
N THR A 754 -21.47 15.04 -29.23
CA THR A 754 -22.36 15.57 -30.27
C THR A 754 -21.59 15.98 -31.54
N VAL A 755 -20.50 16.73 -31.39
CA VAL A 755 -19.65 17.20 -32.50
C VAL A 755 -19.06 16.03 -33.27
N ALA A 756 -18.56 15.02 -32.57
CA ALA A 756 -17.99 13.85 -33.22
C ALA A 756 -19.04 13.09 -34.05
N THR A 757 -20.26 12.92 -33.51
CA THR A 757 -21.38 12.25 -34.21
C THR A 757 -21.82 13.02 -35.45
N ALA A 758 -22.01 14.34 -35.29
CA ALA A 758 -22.43 15.20 -36.40
C ALA A 758 -21.38 15.22 -37.52
N THR A 759 -20.10 15.20 -37.16
CA THR A 759 -18.98 15.24 -38.14
C THR A 759 -18.88 13.94 -38.95
N VAL A 760 -19.17 12.79 -38.35
CA VAL A 760 -19.13 11.49 -39.04
C VAL A 760 -20.38 11.25 -39.90
N SER A 761 -21.49 11.91 -39.57
CA SER A 761 -22.76 11.80 -40.32
C SER A 761 -22.80 12.63 -41.61
N VAL A 762 -21.81 13.51 -41.84
CA VAL A 762 -21.67 14.39 -43.01
C VAL A 762 -20.62 13.81 -43.96
#